data_AF-A0A7R8V3S7-F1
#
_entry.id   AF-A0A7R8V3S7-F1
#
_cell.length_a   1.000
_cell.length_b   1.000
_cell.length_c   1.000
_cell.angle_alpha   90.00
_cell.angle_beta   90.00
_cell.angle_gamma   90.00
#
_symmetry.space_group_name_H-M   'P 1'
#
loop_
_entity.id
_entity.type
_entity.pdbx_description
1 polymer ?
#
loop_
_entity_poly.entity_id
_entity_poly.type
_entity_poly.pdbx_seq_one_letter_code
_entity_poly.pdbx_strand_id
1 'polypeptide(L)'
;MDSQFANLTNAFPIGCAVFGFLDAWTYSTTANSKTFFYVYVPSGLITPYVLTNQNASKIKSYTKFNGSLPVKLLVHGYWRNATYGDELRDRYLACGKYNVIDVRWSVGVDTNIWLIAQTNAYFAGHALAQFLTTLQNEAGVQMNKVAIISHGLGCTVASIAGEQIGNLSTIVALDASWNFISGYIKRDSAQYVQAIHTETLLWGTVWTVGHADFYVNGGDYQPGCGWFGTRCSHIYSVQLFIESLPKSPFSGCRRDSNGDCGYVMGGDPLQVYSGVFDVSTREGCAVFGFLDAWTYPFYADSKTYFYIYMPSCPAAPYILTNQNASKIKSFPELDLSIPMKVLIHGYWRNFTSGNHLREKYLMCKKYNVVAVHWAAGANTDIYWLAQINSYFAGQALARFLTILQNEGVQMNKVGITAHGLACSVASVAAKQIGNLSTIVAIDASSNLIAGTVNPDSAQYVQAIHTETLFWGTIRTVGHADFYINGGEYQPGCSIFRPSCSHEYSGILFIASLPKSPYSGCRRGSNGDCGYVLGGDPLQVYSGVFDVSTRKGYSANNATIWNLYNLLVLVPGYWCNATNSKILRNKYLESGKYNVVIVDWTAGTDSWVPPLVQINVKVAGKVLPEFLATLQSIAGLQVDKVSIISHGYGCTVAGIAGNILGNLSTIEALDPSWNLISGSVSASSATYVQVIHTGSFYYGTYWRVGTADFYVNGGYLQPQCSIFNPKCNHDYAIYLFLNSVYDSPYSGCKVGSNGDCGYIMGGDPEVLYGD
;
A
#
# COMPACT_ATOMS: atom_id res chain seq x y z
N MET A 1 -17.33 -49.58 -15.42
CA MET A 1 -15.98 -48.97 -15.36
C MET A 1 -15.48 -49.16 -13.93
N ASP A 2 -15.28 -50.43 -13.57
CA ASP A 2 -14.80 -50.92 -12.28
C ASP A 2 -13.56 -51.77 -12.58
N SER A 3 -12.42 -51.50 -11.94
CA SER A 3 -11.30 -52.44 -11.63
C SER A 3 -9.89 -51.84 -11.47
N GLN A 4 -9.66 -50.52 -11.48
CA GLN A 4 -8.30 -49.96 -11.31
C GLN A 4 -8.00 -49.19 -10.00
N PHE A 5 -8.74 -49.44 -8.90
CA PHE A 5 -8.45 -48.79 -7.60
C PHE A 5 -8.12 -49.74 -6.43
N ALA A 6 -7.88 -51.02 -6.68
CA ALA A 6 -7.54 -51.98 -5.64
C ALA A 6 -6.09 -52.47 -5.78
N ASN A 7 -5.09 -51.66 -5.35
CA ASN A 7 -3.76 -52.17 -4.98
C ASN A 7 -2.80 -51.16 -4.32
N LEU A 8 -3.26 -50.35 -3.37
CA LEU A 8 -2.38 -49.48 -2.55
C LEU A 8 -2.80 -49.41 -1.07
N THR A 9 -3.22 -50.53 -0.47
CA THR A 9 -3.65 -50.56 0.95
C THR A 9 -2.76 -51.36 1.89
N ASN A 10 -1.47 -51.60 1.59
CA ASN A 10 -0.58 -52.27 2.56
C ASN A 10 0.84 -51.68 2.57
N ALA A 11 0.99 -50.50 3.18
CA ALA A 11 2.16 -50.12 3.97
C ALA A 11 1.90 -48.81 4.74
N PHE A 12 2.19 -48.83 6.05
CA PHE A 12 2.21 -47.74 7.05
C PHE A 12 0.93 -47.46 7.86
N PRO A 13 0.97 -47.69 9.20
CA PRO A 13 -0.08 -47.30 10.13
C PRO A 13 0.22 -45.91 10.70
N ILE A 14 -0.47 -44.86 10.24
CA ILE A 14 -0.50 -43.56 10.93
C ILE A 14 -1.93 -43.03 10.90
N GLY A 15 -2.72 -43.46 11.89
CA GLY A 15 -3.94 -42.78 12.28
C GLY A 15 -3.57 -41.46 12.97
N CYS A 16 -3.82 -40.34 12.30
CA CYS A 16 -4.08 -39.00 12.86
C CYS A 16 -4.23 -37.92 11.76
N ALA A 17 -3.93 -38.22 10.49
CA ALA A 17 -4.07 -37.28 9.37
C ALA A 17 -5.48 -37.18 8.75
N VAL A 18 -6.47 -37.90 9.27
CA VAL A 18 -7.80 -38.02 8.62
C VAL A 18 -8.82 -36.99 9.12
N PHE A 19 -8.61 -36.31 10.25
CA PHE A 19 -9.66 -35.44 10.82
C PHE A 19 -9.71 -34.02 10.23
N GLY A 20 -8.59 -33.41 9.81
CA GLY A 20 -8.58 -32.04 9.26
C GLY A 20 -8.96 -31.94 7.78
N PHE A 21 -8.65 -32.95 6.97
CA PHE A 21 -9.08 -33.00 5.57
C PHE A 21 -10.56 -33.34 5.44
N LEU A 22 -11.13 -34.13 6.36
CA LEU A 22 -12.57 -34.35 6.39
C LEU A 22 -13.33 -33.07 6.73
N ASP A 23 -12.85 -32.20 7.61
CA ASP A 23 -13.59 -30.98 8.00
C ASP A 23 -13.60 -29.89 6.91
N ALA A 24 -12.48 -29.62 6.23
CA ALA A 24 -12.50 -28.66 5.11
C ALA A 24 -13.26 -29.19 3.89
N TRP A 25 -13.20 -30.51 3.62
CA TRP A 25 -13.95 -31.13 2.53
C TRP A 25 -15.45 -31.27 2.88
N THR A 26 -15.81 -31.53 4.14
CA THR A 26 -17.20 -31.52 4.62
C THR A 26 -17.79 -30.11 4.67
N TYR A 27 -17.00 -29.05 4.94
CA TYR A 27 -17.45 -27.65 4.79
C TYR A 27 -17.58 -27.22 3.31
N SER A 28 -16.66 -27.63 2.43
CA SER A 28 -16.73 -27.29 0.98
C SER A 28 -17.89 -27.98 0.23
N THR A 29 -18.21 -29.22 0.60
CA THR A 29 -19.38 -29.94 0.09
C THR A 29 -20.70 -29.42 0.68
N THR A 30 -20.65 -28.71 1.81
CA THR A 30 -21.84 -28.10 2.43
C THR A 30 -22.23 -26.74 1.88
N ALA A 31 -21.33 -25.90 1.35
CA ALA A 31 -21.72 -24.62 0.74
C ALA A 31 -22.64 -24.80 -0.49
N ASN A 32 -22.32 -25.77 -1.36
CA ASN A 32 -23.15 -26.09 -2.53
C ASN A 32 -24.49 -26.75 -2.15
N SER A 33 -24.51 -27.59 -1.10
CA SER A 33 -25.73 -28.29 -0.63
C SER A 33 -26.58 -27.51 0.38
N LYS A 34 -26.10 -26.37 0.91
CA LYS A 34 -26.78 -25.55 1.92
C LYS A 34 -26.94 -24.07 1.54
N THR A 35 -26.92 -23.78 0.24
CA THR A 35 -27.43 -22.50 -0.30
C THR A 35 -28.93 -22.64 -0.55
N PHE A 36 -29.72 -21.75 0.04
CA PHE A 36 -31.19 -21.75 -0.04
C PHE A 36 -31.67 -20.54 -0.83
N PHE A 37 -32.66 -20.76 -1.69
CA PHE A 37 -33.27 -19.73 -2.53
C PHE A 37 -34.71 -19.50 -2.05
N TYR A 38 -34.94 -18.35 -1.43
CA TYR A 38 -36.24 -17.96 -0.90
C TYR A 38 -36.98 -17.14 -1.95
N VAL A 39 -37.91 -17.77 -2.65
CA VAL A 39 -38.63 -17.18 -3.78
C VAL A 39 -39.89 -16.48 -3.30
N TYR A 40 -39.99 -15.18 -3.58
CA TYR A 40 -41.14 -14.33 -3.32
C TYR A 40 -41.74 -13.86 -4.64
N VAL A 41 -43.07 -13.89 -4.70
CA VAL A 41 -43.84 -13.55 -5.90
C VAL A 41 -44.81 -12.40 -5.60
N PRO A 42 -45.28 -11.62 -6.59
CA PRO A 42 -46.12 -10.43 -6.41
C PRO A 42 -47.53 -10.63 -5.82
N SER A 43 -47.77 -11.69 -5.05
CA SER A 43 -49.09 -12.11 -4.55
C SER A 43 -49.51 -11.51 -3.20
N GLY A 44 -48.68 -10.64 -2.60
CA GLY A 44 -48.96 -10.01 -1.29
C GLY A 44 -48.73 -10.92 -0.06
N LEU A 45 -48.29 -12.16 -0.27
CA LEU A 45 -47.91 -13.08 0.81
C LEU A 45 -46.40 -12.96 1.08
N ILE A 46 -46.01 -12.72 2.34
CA ILE A 46 -44.60 -12.65 2.79
C ILE A 46 -43.99 -14.05 2.98
N THR A 47 -44.76 -15.12 2.74
CA THR A 47 -44.27 -16.50 2.88
C THR A 47 -43.49 -16.93 1.63
N PRO A 48 -42.18 -17.23 1.74
CA PRO A 48 -41.35 -17.63 0.61
C PRO A 48 -41.62 -19.07 0.18
N TYR A 49 -41.42 -19.35 -1.10
CA TYR A 49 -41.23 -20.70 -1.62
C TYR A 49 -39.73 -21.03 -1.59
N VAL A 50 -39.33 -21.95 -0.70
CA VAL A 50 -37.92 -22.23 -0.43
C VAL A 50 -37.43 -23.38 -1.30
N LEU A 51 -36.35 -23.12 -2.04
CA LEU A 51 -35.70 -24.07 -2.93
C LEU A 51 -34.21 -24.24 -2.58
N THR A 52 -33.64 -25.34 -3.05
CA THR A 52 -32.20 -25.62 -3.09
C THR A 52 -31.88 -26.16 -4.49
N ASN A 53 -30.60 -26.26 -4.85
CA ASN A 53 -30.23 -26.85 -6.15
C ASN A 53 -30.74 -28.29 -6.34
N GLN A 54 -30.90 -29.04 -5.24
CA GLN A 54 -31.43 -30.42 -5.30
C GLN A 54 -32.90 -30.49 -5.71
N ASN A 55 -33.67 -29.43 -5.47
CA ASN A 55 -35.11 -29.41 -5.72
C ASN A 55 -35.57 -28.22 -6.58
N ALA A 56 -34.64 -27.47 -7.17
CA ALA A 56 -34.91 -26.24 -7.91
C ALA A 56 -35.91 -26.45 -9.07
N SER A 57 -35.93 -27.63 -9.68
CA SER A 57 -36.91 -28.00 -10.74
C SER A 57 -38.37 -27.93 -10.27
N LYS A 58 -38.64 -28.00 -8.96
CA LYS A 58 -39.99 -27.80 -8.39
C LYS A 58 -40.54 -26.39 -8.66
N ILE A 59 -39.71 -25.43 -9.06
CA ILE A 59 -40.18 -24.09 -9.46
C ILE A 59 -41.24 -24.17 -10.57
N LYS A 60 -41.15 -25.17 -11.47
CA LYS A 60 -42.10 -25.39 -12.56
C LYS A 60 -43.52 -25.68 -12.09
N SER A 61 -43.66 -26.34 -10.95
CA SER A 61 -44.97 -26.67 -10.36
C SER A 61 -45.48 -25.57 -9.42
N TYR A 62 -44.67 -24.54 -9.13
CA TYR A 62 -45.07 -23.41 -8.33
C TYR A 62 -45.84 -22.39 -9.17
N THR A 63 -47.15 -22.60 -9.31
CA THR A 63 -48.06 -21.82 -10.20
C THR A 63 -48.10 -20.32 -9.94
N LYS A 64 -47.62 -19.85 -8.78
CA LYS A 64 -47.54 -18.41 -8.46
C LYS A 64 -46.30 -17.73 -9.04
N PHE A 65 -45.28 -18.50 -9.46
CA PHE A 65 -44.09 -17.96 -10.10
C PHE A 65 -44.35 -17.71 -11.58
N ASN A 66 -43.96 -16.52 -12.06
CA ASN A 66 -44.10 -16.15 -13.46
C ASN A 66 -42.73 -15.78 -14.03
N GLY A 67 -42.11 -16.68 -14.78
CA GLY A 67 -40.78 -16.46 -15.36
C GLY A 67 -40.69 -15.38 -16.44
N SER A 68 -41.84 -14.85 -16.91
CA SER A 68 -41.86 -13.68 -17.80
C SER A 68 -41.62 -12.35 -17.06
N LEU A 69 -41.80 -12.32 -15.73
CA LEU A 69 -41.50 -11.15 -14.89
C LEU A 69 -39.99 -11.03 -14.62
N PRO A 70 -39.46 -9.80 -14.47
CA PRO A 70 -38.06 -9.61 -14.09
C PRO A 70 -37.76 -10.24 -12.72
N VAL A 71 -36.55 -10.76 -12.58
CA VAL A 71 -36.07 -11.40 -11.35
C VAL A 71 -35.06 -10.49 -10.65
N LYS A 72 -35.26 -10.25 -9.35
CA LYS A 72 -34.33 -9.51 -8.49
C LYS A 72 -33.74 -10.48 -7.45
N LEU A 73 -32.45 -10.75 -7.55
CA LEU A 73 -31.73 -11.62 -6.61
C LEU A 73 -31.04 -10.77 -5.54
N LEU A 74 -31.22 -11.13 -4.28
CA LEU A 74 -30.60 -10.44 -3.14
C LEU A 74 -29.54 -11.36 -2.55
N VAL A 75 -28.27 -10.94 -2.54
CA VAL A 75 -27.13 -11.77 -2.11
C VAL A 75 -26.38 -11.06 -0.98
N HIS A 76 -26.44 -11.63 0.22
CA HIS A 76 -25.80 -11.07 1.41
C HIS A 76 -24.28 -11.38 1.48
N GLY A 77 -23.56 -10.68 2.36
CA GLY A 77 -22.12 -10.84 2.60
C GLY A 77 -21.76 -11.41 3.99
N TYR A 78 -20.56 -11.07 4.47
CA TYR A 78 -19.94 -11.57 5.72
C TYR A 78 -20.62 -11.01 6.99
N TRP A 79 -20.73 -11.82 8.06
CA TRP A 79 -21.30 -11.47 9.38
C TRP A 79 -22.80 -11.12 9.46
N ARG A 80 -23.61 -11.46 8.45
CA ARG A 80 -25.06 -11.20 8.50
C ARG A 80 -25.86 -12.35 7.89
N ASN A 81 -26.95 -12.72 8.58
CA ASN A 81 -28.11 -13.37 7.95
C ASN A 81 -28.86 -12.35 7.09
N ALA A 82 -29.79 -12.82 6.26
CA ALA A 82 -30.56 -12.08 5.26
C ALA A 82 -31.42 -10.89 5.76
N THR A 83 -31.18 -10.32 6.95
CA THR A 83 -32.01 -9.32 7.61
C THR A 83 -32.18 -8.00 6.82
N TYR A 84 -31.21 -7.58 6.01
CA TYR A 84 -31.40 -6.46 5.06
C TYR A 84 -32.07 -6.88 3.75
N GLY A 85 -31.96 -8.17 3.41
CA GLY A 85 -32.70 -8.77 2.30
C GLY A 85 -34.21 -8.67 2.51
N ASP A 86 -34.69 -8.67 3.76
CA ASP A 86 -36.11 -8.52 4.07
C ASP A 86 -36.65 -7.13 3.68
N GLU A 87 -35.98 -6.04 4.07
CA GLU A 87 -36.41 -4.67 3.75
C GLU A 87 -36.27 -4.38 2.25
N LEU A 88 -35.16 -4.78 1.64
CA LEU A 88 -34.94 -4.63 0.21
C LEU A 88 -35.95 -5.45 -0.61
N ARG A 89 -36.28 -6.68 -0.16
CA ARG A 89 -37.34 -7.51 -0.74
C ARG A 89 -38.68 -6.79 -0.66
N ASP A 90 -39.06 -6.33 0.52
CA ASP A 90 -40.35 -5.69 0.75
C ASP A 90 -40.47 -4.42 -0.11
N ARG A 91 -39.37 -3.66 -0.25
CA ARG A 91 -39.32 -2.51 -1.15
C ARG A 91 -39.54 -2.89 -2.61
N TYR A 92 -38.90 -3.96 -3.11
CA TYR A 92 -39.13 -4.44 -4.48
C TYR A 92 -40.56 -4.95 -4.69
N LEU A 93 -41.09 -5.73 -3.75
CA LEU A 93 -42.47 -6.24 -3.82
C LEU A 93 -43.52 -5.11 -3.79
N ALA A 94 -43.20 -3.98 -3.13
CA ALA A 94 -44.05 -2.78 -3.11
C ALA A 94 -43.94 -1.93 -4.39
N CYS A 95 -42.77 -1.90 -5.05
CA CYS A 95 -42.49 -1.01 -6.18
C CYS A 95 -42.96 -1.58 -7.54
N GLY A 96 -43.15 -2.89 -7.68
CA GLY A 96 -43.55 -3.47 -8.95
C GLY A 96 -43.78 -4.98 -8.93
N LYS A 97 -44.12 -5.54 -10.10
CA LYS A 97 -44.32 -6.98 -10.29
C LYS A 97 -43.00 -7.68 -10.59
N TYR A 98 -42.28 -8.08 -9.54
CA TYR A 98 -41.01 -8.80 -9.63
C TYR A 98 -41.08 -10.17 -8.98
N ASN A 99 -40.30 -11.12 -9.50
CA ASN A 99 -39.91 -12.28 -8.69
C ASN A 99 -38.69 -11.88 -7.87
N VAL A 100 -38.81 -11.81 -6.55
CA VAL A 100 -37.68 -11.48 -5.67
C VAL A 100 -37.16 -12.77 -5.07
N ILE A 101 -35.85 -13.01 -5.15
CA ILE A 101 -35.22 -14.24 -4.66
C ILE A 101 -34.10 -13.86 -3.70
N ASP A 102 -34.27 -14.20 -2.43
CA ASP A 102 -33.24 -14.02 -1.40
C ASP A 102 -32.33 -15.26 -1.37
N VAL A 103 -31.03 -15.04 -1.62
CA VAL A 103 -30.01 -16.08 -1.74
C VAL A 103 -29.29 -16.20 -0.39
N ARG A 104 -29.69 -17.21 0.39
CA ARG A 104 -29.12 -17.45 1.71
C ARG A 104 -28.05 -18.52 1.65
N TRP A 105 -26.81 -18.08 1.87
CA TRP A 105 -25.62 -18.93 1.92
C TRP A 105 -24.92 -18.84 3.29
N SER A 106 -25.69 -18.48 4.33
CA SER A 106 -25.25 -18.33 5.73
C SER A 106 -24.36 -19.47 6.22
N VAL A 107 -24.64 -20.72 5.85
CA VAL A 107 -23.83 -21.87 6.30
C VAL A 107 -22.39 -21.82 5.77
N GLY A 108 -22.17 -21.21 4.61
CA GLY A 108 -20.83 -20.99 4.05
C GLY A 108 -20.13 -19.73 4.59
N VAL A 109 -20.90 -18.70 4.96
CA VAL A 109 -20.32 -17.38 5.31
C VAL A 109 -20.24 -17.10 6.81
N ASP A 110 -21.01 -17.83 7.64
CA ASP A 110 -21.04 -17.70 9.10
C ASP A 110 -19.87 -18.46 9.75
N THR A 111 -18.66 -17.98 9.45
CA THR A 111 -17.39 -18.47 9.99
C THR A 111 -16.59 -17.28 10.50
N ASN A 112 -15.79 -17.48 11.56
CA ASN A 112 -14.86 -16.45 12.03
C ASN A 112 -13.58 -16.39 11.18
N ILE A 113 -13.43 -17.28 10.20
CA ILE A 113 -12.23 -17.39 9.37
C ILE A 113 -12.52 -16.84 7.96
N TRP A 114 -12.02 -15.63 7.69
CA TRP A 114 -12.22 -14.91 6.42
C TRP A 114 -11.85 -15.72 5.17
N LEU A 115 -10.80 -16.53 5.23
CA LEU A 115 -10.38 -17.36 4.09
C LEU A 115 -11.37 -18.50 3.78
N ILE A 116 -12.00 -19.06 4.82
CA ILE A 116 -13.06 -20.06 4.65
C ILE A 116 -14.31 -19.39 4.06
N ALA A 117 -14.66 -18.18 4.52
CA ALA A 117 -15.77 -17.42 3.95
C ALA A 117 -15.56 -17.13 2.46
N GLN A 118 -14.35 -16.70 2.06
CA GLN A 118 -14.01 -16.47 0.64
C GLN A 118 -14.08 -17.75 -0.19
N THR A 119 -13.51 -18.85 0.32
CA THR A 119 -13.60 -20.17 -0.34
C THR A 119 -15.05 -20.61 -0.51
N ASN A 120 -15.90 -20.39 0.50
CA ASN A 120 -17.31 -20.74 0.42
C ASN A 120 -18.11 -19.82 -0.51
N ALA A 121 -17.71 -18.56 -0.65
CA ALA A 121 -18.29 -17.65 -1.65
C ALA A 121 -18.08 -18.17 -3.08
N TYR A 122 -16.93 -18.80 -3.34
CA TYR A 122 -16.66 -19.46 -4.62
C TYR A 122 -17.68 -20.56 -4.93
N PHE A 123 -17.90 -21.47 -3.98
CA PHE A 123 -18.86 -22.56 -4.12
C PHE A 123 -20.32 -22.06 -4.16
N ALA A 124 -20.66 -21.04 -3.38
CA ALA A 124 -21.99 -20.42 -3.41
C ALA A 124 -22.28 -19.74 -4.75
N GLY A 125 -21.27 -19.14 -5.39
CA GLY A 125 -21.40 -18.56 -6.73
C GLY A 125 -21.76 -19.60 -7.79
N HIS A 126 -21.10 -20.77 -7.76
CA HIS A 126 -21.45 -21.90 -8.62
C HIS A 126 -22.85 -22.46 -8.32
N ALA A 127 -23.22 -22.53 -7.04
CA ALA A 127 -24.56 -22.95 -6.65
C ALA A 127 -25.62 -21.98 -7.21
N LEU A 128 -25.39 -20.67 -7.15
CA LEU A 128 -26.28 -19.67 -7.72
C LEU A 128 -26.37 -19.77 -9.25
N ALA A 129 -25.27 -20.02 -9.95
CA ALA A 129 -25.27 -20.24 -11.41
C ALA A 129 -26.13 -21.46 -11.82
N GLN A 130 -26.01 -22.57 -11.08
CA GLN A 130 -26.81 -23.77 -11.29
C GLN A 130 -28.31 -23.50 -11.10
N PHE A 131 -28.66 -22.73 -10.06
CA PHE A 131 -30.04 -22.33 -9.81
C PHE A 131 -30.59 -21.44 -10.92
N LEU A 132 -29.84 -20.43 -11.36
CA LEU A 132 -30.20 -19.55 -12.48
C LEU A 132 -30.44 -20.34 -13.76
N THR A 133 -29.55 -21.29 -14.08
CA THR A 133 -29.70 -22.20 -15.23
C THR A 133 -31.00 -23.00 -15.13
N THR A 134 -31.36 -23.47 -13.93
CA THR A 134 -32.62 -24.18 -13.70
C THR A 134 -33.84 -23.27 -13.90
N LEU A 135 -33.79 -22.02 -13.43
CA LEU A 135 -34.87 -21.04 -13.66
C LEU A 135 -35.06 -20.73 -15.16
N GLN A 136 -33.97 -20.64 -15.91
CA GLN A 136 -34.04 -20.46 -17.37
C GLN A 136 -34.73 -21.65 -18.04
N ASN A 137 -34.32 -22.86 -17.70
CA ASN A 137 -34.78 -24.07 -18.36
C ASN A 137 -36.20 -24.49 -17.96
N GLU A 138 -36.54 -24.40 -16.67
CA GLU A 138 -37.78 -24.96 -16.13
C GLU A 138 -38.89 -23.92 -15.91
N ALA A 139 -38.53 -22.65 -15.76
CA ALA A 139 -39.49 -21.56 -15.54
C ALA A 139 -39.48 -20.49 -16.65
N GLY A 140 -38.61 -20.61 -17.66
CA GLY A 140 -38.55 -19.68 -18.79
C GLY A 140 -38.01 -18.29 -18.43
N VAL A 141 -37.23 -18.17 -17.35
CA VAL A 141 -36.62 -16.90 -16.94
C VAL A 141 -35.59 -16.43 -17.98
N GLN A 142 -35.72 -15.18 -18.42
CA GLN A 142 -34.76 -14.57 -19.35
C GLN A 142 -33.61 -13.91 -18.56
N MET A 143 -32.37 -14.38 -18.73
CA MET A 143 -31.20 -13.89 -17.97
C MET A 143 -30.89 -12.40 -18.18
N ASN A 144 -31.25 -11.85 -19.34
CA ASN A 144 -31.18 -10.41 -19.62
C ASN A 144 -32.27 -9.58 -18.89
N LYS A 145 -33.13 -10.21 -18.09
CA LYS A 145 -34.09 -9.58 -17.16
C LYS A 145 -33.81 -9.94 -15.70
N VAL A 146 -32.65 -10.52 -15.41
CA VAL A 146 -32.22 -10.86 -14.05
C VAL A 146 -31.22 -9.82 -13.56
N ALA A 147 -31.52 -9.20 -12.42
CA ALA A 147 -30.59 -8.30 -11.72
C ALA A 147 -30.19 -8.92 -10.37
N ILE A 148 -28.88 -8.94 -10.08
CA ILE A 148 -28.34 -9.37 -8.79
C ILE A 148 -27.93 -8.14 -7.99
N ILE A 149 -28.47 -7.98 -6.78
CA ILE A 149 -28.11 -6.95 -5.83
C ILE A 149 -27.32 -7.64 -4.72
N SER A 150 -26.03 -7.35 -4.64
CA SER A 150 -25.09 -8.10 -3.79
C SER A 150 -24.30 -7.18 -2.88
N HIS A 151 -24.08 -7.59 -1.63
CA HIS A 151 -23.36 -6.81 -0.61
C HIS A 151 -22.05 -7.50 -0.17
N GLY A 152 -20.98 -6.72 -0.02
CA GLY A 152 -19.70 -7.19 0.54
C GLY A 152 -19.17 -8.43 -0.20
N LEU A 153 -18.89 -9.51 0.55
CA LEU A 153 -18.44 -10.79 -0.01
C LEU A 153 -19.48 -11.47 -0.93
N GLY A 154 -20.76 -11.11 -0.82
CA GLY A 154 -21.81 -11.56 -1.75
C GLY A 154 -21.58 -11.06 -3.19
N CYS A 155 -20.80 -9.99 -3.38
CA CYS A 155 -20.40 -9.54 -4.73
C CYS A 155 -19.54 -10.58 -5.45
N THR A 156 -18.73 -11.35 -4.72
CA THR A 156 -17.98 -12.50 -5.29
C THR A 156 -18.93 -13.59 -5.78
N VAL A 157 -19.95 -13.92 -4.98
CA VAL A 157 -20.99 -14.90 -5.34
C VAL A 157 -21.71 -14.46 -6.62
N ALA A 158 -22.07 -13.19 -6.70
CA ALA A 158 -22.71 -12.60 -7.88
C ALA A 158 -21.80 -12.62 -9.11
N SER A 159 -20.51 -12.30 -8.96
CA SER A 159 -19.55 -12.30 -10.07
C SER A 159 -19.41 -13.68 -10.69
N ILE A 160 -19.18 -14.70 -9.86
CA ILE A 160 -19.00 -16.07 -10.33
C ILE A 160 -20.26 -16.57 -11.04
N ALA A 161 -21.44 -16.28 -10.49
CA ALA A 161 -22.69 -16.65 -11.13
C ALA A 161 -22.88 -15.94 -12.48
N GLY A 162 -22.63 -14.63 -12.53
CA GLY A 162 -22.75 -13.83 -13.74
C GLY A 162 -21.80 -14.26 -14.85
N GLU A 163 -20.54 -14.54 -14.52
CA GLU A 163 -19.52 -15.05 -15.45
C GLU A 163 -19.91 -16.41 -16.05
N GLN A 164 -20.51 -17.31 -15.26
CA GLN A 164 -20.96 -18.61 -15.76
C GLN A 164 -22.22 -18.52 -16.62
N ILE A 165 -23.12 -17.58 -16.35
CA ILE A 165 -24.34 -17.37 -17.14
C ILE A 165 -24.03 -16.61 -18.44
N GLY A 166 -23.07 -15.70 -18.43
CA GLY A 166 -22.55 -14.98 -19.60
C GLY A 166 -23.45 -13.87 -20.16
N ASN A 167 -24.78 -13.98 -20.05
CA ASN A 167 -25.74 -12.97 -20.53
C ASN A 167 -26.64 -12.38 -19.42
N LEU A 168 -26.12 -12.34 -18.19
CA LEU A 168 -26.80 -11.74 -17.03
C LEU A 168 -26.98 -10.22 -17.23
N SER A 169 -28.19 -9.70 -16.98
CA SER A 169 -28.53 -8.29 -17.24
C SER A 169 -27.71 -7.30 -16.42
N THR A 170 -27.74 -7.44 -15.09
CA THR A 170 -27.17 -6.41 -14.22
C THR A 170 -26.69 -6.97 -12.88
N ILE A 171 -25.56 -6.47 -12.40
CA ILE A 171 -25.14 -6.61 -11.00
C ILE A 171 -25.05 -5.21 -10.37
N VAL A 172 -25.66 -5.04 -9.19
CA VAL A 172 -25.42 -3.90 -8.31
C VAL A 172 -24.55 -4.36 -7.16
N ALA A 173 -23.30 -3.88 -7.13
CA ALA A 173 -22.31 -4.23 -6.13
C ALA A 173 -22.31 -3.19 -5.00
N LEU A 174 -22.86 -3.57 -3.86
CA LEU A 174 -22.98 -2.74 -2.67
C LEU A 174 -21.75 -2.97 -1.79
N ASP A 175 -20.81 -2.04 -1.85
CA ASP A 175 -19.55 -2.00 -1.11
C ASP A 175 -18.78 -3.33 -1.17
N ALA A 176 -18.38 -3.72 -2.38
CA ALA A 176 -17.76 -5.01 -2.65
C ALA A 176 -16.49 -5.25 -1.81
N SER A 177 -16.43 -6.41 -1.15
CA SER A 177 -15.28 -6.75 -0.30
C SER A 177 -14.04 -7.17 -1.10
N TRP A 178 -12.87 -7.06 -0.46
CA TRP A 178 -11.63 -7.65 -0.96
C TRP A 178 -11.76 -9.17 -1.14
N ASN A 179 -11.09 -9.74 -2.13
CA ASN A 179 -11.04 -11.20 -2.30
C ASN A 179 -9.67 -11.62 -2.85
N PHE A 180 -9.03 -12.60 -2.20
CA PHE A 180 -7.68 -13.07 -2.49
C PHE A 180 -7.64 -14.44 -3.20
N ILE A 181 -8.77 -15.12 -3.37
CA ILE A 181 -8.81 -16.53 -3.82
C ILE A 181 -9.25 -16.66 -5.30
N SER A 182 -10.33 -16.00 -5.73
CA SER A 182 -10.78 -15.80 -7.13
C SER A 182 -12.24 -15.32 -7.16
N GLY A 183 -12.74 -14.86 -8.31
CA GLY A 183 -14.15 -14.45 -8.48
C GLY A 183 -14.47 -13.03 -7.97
N TYR A 184 -13.47 -12.14 -7.95
CA TYR A 184 -13.68 -10.74 -7.61
C TYR A 184 -14.62 -10.07 -8.64
N ILE A 185 -15.52 -9.21 -8.15
CA ILE A 185 -16.47 -8.52 -9.00
C ILE A 185 -15.75 -7.59 -9.99
N LYS A 186 -16.18 -7.61 -11.25
CA LYS A 186 -15.53 -6.88 -12.34
C LYS A 186 -16.56 -6.45 -13.37
N ARG A 187 -16.14 -5.58 -14.28
CA ARG A 187 -17.01 -4.95 -15.27
C ARG A 187 -17.73 -5.98 -16.16
N ASP A 188 -17.07 -7.07 -16.50
CA ASP A 188 -17.56 -8.17 -17.36
C ASP A 188 -18.39 -9.22 -16.62
N SER A 189 -18.61 -9.08 -15.30
CA SER A 189 -19.45 -10.02 -14.53
C SER A 189 -20.93 -9.99 -14.94
N ALA A 190 -21.39 -8.93 -15.62
CA ALA A 190 -22.73 -8.83 -16.20
C ALA A 190 -22.73 -7.82 -17.37
N GLN A 191 -23.82 -7.74 -18.12
CA GLN A 191 -23.98 -6.72 -19.19
C GLN A 191 -23.88 -5.29 -18.64
N TYR A 192 -24.26 -5.08 -17.39
CA TYR A 192 -24.04 -3.84 -16.67
C TYR A 192 -23.67 -4.11 -15.21
N VAL A 193 -22.71 -3.38 -14.68
CA VAL A 193 -22.29 -3.48 -13.28
C VAL A 193 -22.24 -2.07 -12.69
N GLN A 194 -23.05 -1.81 -11.67
CA GLN A 194 -23.02 -0.56 -10.91
C GLN A 194 -22.44 -0.83 -9.53
N ALA A 195 -21.34 -0.18 -9.18
CA ALA A 195 -20.72 -0.30 -7.86
C ALA A 195 -21.05 0.93 -7.00
N ILE A 196 -21.38 0.70 -5.74
CA ILE A 196 -21.65 1.74 -4.74
C ILE A 196 -20.66 1.54 -3.60
N HIS A 197 -19.68 2.44 -3.48
CA HIS A 197 -18.62 2.39 -2.47
C HIS A 197 -19.00 3.29 -1.29
N THR A 198 -19.04 2.72 -0.10
CA THR A 198 -19.37 3.41 1.15
C THR A 198 -18.38 3.14 2.27
N GLU A 199 -17.45 2.18 2.13
CA GLU A 199 -16.32 2.01 3.05
C GLU A 199 -15.16 1.31 2.34
N THR A 200 -14.17 2.07 1.90
CA THR A 200 -13.07 1.55 1.08
C THR A 200 -11.80 1.23 1.88
N LEU A 201 -11.78 1.48 3.19
CA LEU A 201 -10.56 1.44 4.00
C LEU A 201 -10.30 0.05 4.60
N LEU A 202 -11.32 -0.65 5.12
CA LEU A 202 -11.14 -1.92 5.84
C LEU A 202 -11.89 -3.10 5.22
N TRP A 203 -13.13 -2.91 4.79
CA TRP A 203 -14.04 -4.00 4.42
C TRP A 203 -14.34 -4.00 2.92
N GLY A 204 -14.62 -2.83 2.35
CA GLY A 204 -14.87 -2.64 0.93
C GLY A 204 -13.61 -2.29 0.14
N THR A 205 -13.68 -2.46 -1.16
CA THR A 205 -12.56 -2.25 -2.08
C THR A 205 -12.47 -0.80 -2.56
N VAL A 206 -11.25 -0.26 -2.65
CA VAL A 206 -10.97 1.07 -3.24
C VAL A 206 -11.05 1.08 -4.76
N TRP A 207 -10.92 -0.08 -5.39
CA TRP A 207 -10.76 -0.19 -6.85
C TRP A 207 -12.11 -0.02 -7.55
N THR A 208 -12.05 0.54 -8.77
CA THR A 208 -13.20 0.56 -9.67
C THR A 208 -13.47 -0.85 -10.17
N VAL A 209 -14.69 -1.34 -9.97
CA VAL A 209 -15.11 -2.70 -10.31
C VAL A 209 -16.26 -2.73 -11.32
N GLY A 210 -16.93 -1.60 -11.51
CA GLY A 210 -18.13 -1.50 -12.33
C GLY A 210 -17.93 -0.98 -13.74
N HIS A 211 -19.04 -0.90 -14.46
CA HIS A 211 -19.20 0.05 -15.55
C HIS A 211 -19.30 1.48 -15.01
N ALA A 212 -20.04 1.64 -13.92
CA ALA A 212 -20.21 2.88 -13.17
C ALA A 212 -19.90 2.65 -11.69
N ASP A 213 -18.99 3.43 -11.13
CA ASP A 213 -18.56 3.34 -9.74
C ASP A 213 -18.92 4.63 -9.01
N PHE A 214 -19.82 4.54 -8.03
CA PHE A 214 -20.30 5.66 -7.22
C PHE A 214 -19.66 5.63 -5.84
N TYR A 215 -18.87 6.64 -5.52
CA TYR A 215 -18.22 6.81 -4.22
C TYR A 215 -19.05 7.76 -3.36
N VAL A 216 -19.80 7.20 -2.42
CA VAL A 216 -20.70 7.99 -1.58
C VAL A 216 -19.92 8.61 -0.45
N ASN A 217 -20.01 9.94 -0.33
CA ASN A 217 -19.17 10.75 0.55
C ASN A 217 -17.67 10.41 0.35
N GLY A 218 -17.32 10.09 -0.91
CA GLY A 218 -16.01 9.69 -1.39
C GLY A 218 -15.58 8.24 -1.09
N GLY A 219 -16.44 7.42 -0.49
CA GLY A 219 -16.15 6.02 -0.13
C GLY A 219 -15.50 5.85 1.24
N ASP A 220 -15.64 6.86 2.10
CA ASP A 220 -15.15 6.89 3.49
C ASP A 220 -16.29 6.67 4.50
N TYR A 221 -16.10 7.09 5.74
CA TYR A 221 -17.13 7.09 6.78
C TYR A 221 -18.42 7.80 6.36
N GLN A 222 -19.53 7.08 6.54
CA GLN A 222 -20.85 7.58 6.21
C GLN A 222 -21.45 8.39 7.38
N PRO A 223 -22.23 9.45 7.10
CA PRO A 223 -22.94 10.21 8.13
C PRO A 223 -23.76 9.30 9.03
N GLY A 224 -23.69 9.51 10.35
CA GLY A 224 -24.41 8.70 11.35
C GLY A 224 -23.71 7.42 11.82
N CYS A 225 -22.59 7.01 11.19
CA CYS A 225 -21.87 5.79 11.57
C CYS A 225 -20.81 5.97 12.69
N GLY A 226 -20.42 7.20 13.02
CA GLY A 226 -19.35 7.48 14.01
C GLY A 226 -17.93 7.13 13.53
N TRP A 227 -16.91 7.66 14.21
CA TRP A 227 -15.50 7.62 13.76
C TRP A 227 -14.89 6.21 13.67
N PHE A 228 -15.37 5.26 14.49
CA PHE A 228 -14.92 3.85 14.47
C PHE A 228 -15.93 2.92 13.78
N GLY A 229 -16.96 3.47 13.12
CA GLY A 229 -18.05 2.72 12.52
C GLY A 229 -17.78 2.24 11.10
N THR A 230 -16.61 1.68 10.81
CA THR A 230 -16.29 1.15 9.46
C THR A 230 -17.27 0.04 9.06
N ARG A 231 -17.66 -0.83 10.00
CA ARG A 231 -18.72 -1.82 9.76
C ARG A 231 -20.08 -1.17 9.44
N CYS A 232 -20.42 -0.05 10.10
CA CYS A 232 -21.66 0.67 9.81
C CYS A 232 -21.60 1.27 8.39
N SER A 233 -20.48 1.90 8.04
CA SER A 233 -20.26 2.50 6.72
C SER A 233 -20.29 1.44 5.61
N HIS A 234 -19.75 0.24 5.88
CA HIS A 234 -19.79 -0.90 4.96
C HIS A 234 -21.22 -1.37 4.66
N ILE A 235 -22.10 -1.36 5.67
CA ILE A 235 -23.51 -1.76 5.55
C ILE A 235 -24.36 -0.65 4.91
N TYR A 236 -23.94 0.61 5.03
CA TYR A 236 -24.70 1.78 4.62
C TYR A 236 -25.01 1.81 3.11
N SER A 237 -24.19 1.17 2.28
CA SER A 237 -24.46 0.95 0.85
C SER A 237 -25.82 0.29 0.59
N VAL A 238 -26.24 -0.66 1.45
CA VAL A 238 -27.52 -1.33 1.35
C VAL A 238 -28.68 -0.38 1.64
N GLN A 239 -28.54 0.44 2.69
CA GLN A 239 -29.55 1.43 3.05
C GLN A 239 -29.76 2.46 1.95
N LEU A 240 -28.67 3.01 1.42
CA LEU A 240 -28.71 3.96 0.30
C LEU A 240 -29.37 3.35 -0.93
N PHE A 241 -29.10 2.07 -1.22
CA PHE A 241 -29.75 1.41 -2.34
C PHE A 241 -31.26 1.21 -2.11
N ILE A 242 -31.69 0.84 -0.90
CA ILE A 242 -33.13 0.75 -0.55
C ILE A 242 -33.82 2.11 -0.75
N GLU A 243 -33.20 3.19 -0.25
CA GLU A 243 -33.70 4.56 -0.38
C GLU A 243 -33.73 5.05 -1.84
N SER A 244 -32.86 4.49 -2.68
CA SER A 244 -32.83 4.79 -4.11
C SER A 244 -34.03 4.23 -4.89
N LEU A 245 -34.80 3.31 -4.31
CA LEU A 245 -35.90 2.63 -4.99
C LEU A 245 -37.25 3.33 -4.79
N PRO A 246 -38.12 3.41 -5.82
CA PRO A 246 -37.86 2.99 -7.20
C PRO A 246 -37.09 4.04 -8.01
N LYS A 247 -37.18 5.31 -7.59
CA LYS A 247 -36.54 6.45 -8.25
C LYS A 247 -35.55 7.07 -7.28
N SER A 248 -34.28 7.09 -7.69
CA SER A 248 -33.23 7.52 -6.79
C SER A 248 -33.17 9.04 -6.63
N PRO A 249 -33.01 9.55 -5.39
CA PRO A 249 -32.70 10.94 -5.13
C PRO A 249 -31.20 11.24 -5.23
N PHE A 250 -30.35 10.22 -5.35
CA PHE A 250 -28.90 10.37 -5.26
C PHE A 250 -28.30 10.69 -6.62
N SER A 251 -27.79 11.92 -6.75
CA SER A 251 -27.09 12.38 -7.95
C SER A 251 -25.59 12.44 -7.69
N GLY A 252 -24.82 11.89 -8.63
CA GLY A 252 -23.38 11.90 -8.65
C GLY A 252 -22.83 12.88 -9.68
N CYS A 253 -21.61 13.34 -9.40
CA CYS A 253 -20.79 14.14 -10.30
C CYS A 253 -19.61 13.30 -10.77
N ARG A 254 -19.29 13.38 -12.05
CA ARG A 254 -18.22 12.61 -12.68
C ARG A 254 -16.86 13.16 -12.24
N ARG A 255 -15.94 12.27 -11.84
CA ARG A 255 -14.66 12.66 -11.22
C ARG A 255 -13.62 13.21 -12.21
N ASP A 256 -13.73 12.87 -13.48
CA ASP A 256 -12.80 13.25 -14.55
C ASP A 256 -13.16 14.59 -15.25
N SER A 257 -14.26 15.23 -14.85
CA SER A 257 -14.84 16.37 -15.56
C SER A 257 -15.45 17.39 -14.59
N ASN A 258 -14.98 18.65 -14.67
CA ASN A 258 -15.43 19.71 -13.78
C ASN A 258 -16.89 20.10 -14.06
N GLY A 259 -17.78 19.80 -13.11
CA GLY A 259 -19.18 20.23 -13.15
C GLY A 259 -20.13 19.34 -13.96
N ASP A 260 -19.66 18.17 -14.42
CA ASP A 260 -20.51 17.17 -15.06
C ASP A 260 -21.24 16.34 -14.01
N CYS A 261 -22.47 16.74 -13.68
CA CYS A 261 -23.31 16.15 -12.63
C CYS A 261 -24.67 15.73 -13.20
N GLY A 262 -25.43 14.95 -12.43
CA GLY A 262 -26.74 14.44 -12.85
C GLY A 262 -26.78 12.93 -13.03
N TYR A 263 -25.68 12.23 -12.76
CA TYR A 263 -25.58 10.78 -12.88
C TYR A 263 -26.25 10.11 -11.68
N VAL A 264 -27.36 9.43 -11.92
CA VAL A 264 -28.19 8.88 -10.84
C VAL A 264 -27.60 7.56 -10.31
N MET A 265 -27.33 7.49 -9.00
CA MET A 265 -26.88 6.27 -8.32
C MET A 265 -28.09 5.42 -7.87
N GLY A 266 -28.11 4.13 -8.16
CA GLY A 266 -29.22 3.24 -7.79
C GLY A 266 -30.49 3.42 -8.63
N GLY A 267 -31.64 2.98 -8.09
CA GLY A 267 -32.95 3.02 -8.76
C GLY A 267 -33.37 1.75 -9.52
N ASP A 268 -34.62 1.71 -10.00
CA ASP A 268 -35.18 0.63 -10.83
C ASP A 268 -36.33 1.14 -11.74
N PRO A 269 -36.19 1.13 -13.10
CA PRO A 269 -35.06 0.59 -13.85
C PRO A 269 -33.79 1.42 -13.69
N LEU A 270 -32.65 0.73 -13.63
CA LEU A 270 -31.33 1.35 -13.53
C LEU A 270 -31.00 2.13 -14.79
N GLN A 271 -30.48 3.34 -14.62
CA GLN A 271 -29.86 4.09 -15.71
C GLN A 271 -28.42 3.60 -15.90
N VAL A 272 -28.06 3.34 -17.15
CA VAL A 272 -26.74 2.81 -17.52
C VAL A 272 -25.77 3.97 -17.72
N TYR A 273 -24.69 3.96 -16.95
CA TYR A 273 -23.63 4.96 -17.02
C TYR A 273 -22.28 4.30 -17.21
N SER A 274 -21.27 5.09 -17.59
CA SER A 274 -19.89 4.64 -17.51
C SER A 274 -18.97 5.72 -16.97
N GLY A 275 -18.15 5.36 -15.99
CA GLY A 275 -17.21 6.27 -15.35
C GLY A 275 -17.22 6.13 -13.82
N VAL A 276 -16.52 7.07 -13.19
CA VAL A 276 -16.40 7.17 -11.73
C VAL A 276 -17.08 8.43 -11.26
N PHE A 277 -17.93 8.31 -10.25
CA PHE A 277 -18.81 9.36 -9.78
C PHE A 277 -18.70 9.55 -8.26
N ASP A 278 -18.73 10.80 -7.82
CA ASP A 278 -18.81 11.16 -6.41
C ASP A 278 -20.25 11.57 -6.06
N VAL A 279 -20.79 11.01 -4.98
CA VAL A 279 -22.17 11.25 -4.51
C VAL A 279 -22.11 11.84 -3.10
N SER A 280 -22.90 12.87 -2.79
CA SER A 280 -22.98 13.46 -1.45
C SER A 280 -24.36 13.28 -0.82
N THR A 281 -24.41 12.84 0.43
CA THR A 281 -25.67 12.62 1.18
C THR A 281 -25.80 13.48 2.44
N ARG A 282 -24.96 14.51 2.60
CA ARG A 282 -25.01 15.43 3.76
C ARG A 282 -26.03 16.55 3.47
N GLU A 283 -27.04 16.75 4.31
CA GLU A 283 -28.05 17.81 4.13
C GLU A 283 -27.45 19.22 4.29
N GLY A 284 -27.77 20.13 3.36
CA GLY A 284 -27.37 21.55 3.39
C GLY A 284 -26.47 21.94 2.21
N CYS A 285 -26.89 22.96 1.45
CA CYS A 285 -26.24 23.43 0.23
C CYS A 285 -24.70 23.58 0.29
N ALA A 286 -24.07 23.07 -0.76
CA ALA A 286 -22.82 23.50 -1.40
C ALA A 286 -21.53 23.47 -0.57
N VAL A 287 -20.52 22.83 -1.17
CA VAL A 287 -19.11 23.27 -1.28
C VAL A 287 -18.65 24.25 -0.17
N PHE A 288 -17.74 23.76 0.68
CA PHE A 288 -17.01 24.45 1.76
C PHE A 288 -17.72 24.60 3.11
N GLY A 289 -17.12 23.98 4.14
CA GLY A 289 -17.27 24.43 5.51
C GLY A 289 -17.26 23.30 6.54
N PHE A 290 -16.14 23.17 7.24
CA PHE A 290 -15.99 22.45 8.51
C PHE A 290 -16.05 20.91 8.46
N LEU A 291 -15.01 20.28 7.89
CA LEU A 291 -14.26 19.11 8.43
C LEU A 291 -13.21 18.71 7.37
N ASP A 292 -12.31 19.65 7.07
CA ASP A 292 -11.31 19.56 6.01
C ASP A 292 -9.92 19.25 6.58
N ALA A 293 -9.78 18.03 7.04
CA ALA A 293 -8.55 17.25 7.24
C ALA A 293 -9.14 15.86 7.45
N TRP A 294 -8.93 14.85 6.61
CA TRP A 294 -8.14 13.70 7.07
C TRP A 294 -7.99 12.58 6.02
N THR A 295 -8.64 12.59 4.84
CA THR A 295 -8.73 11.32 4.05
C THR A 295 -8.59 11.32 2.52
N TYR A 296 -8.37 12.43 1.79
CA TYR A 296 -8.25 12.32 0.31
C TYR A 296 -6.86 12.60 -0.28
N PRO A 297 -6.39 11.77 -1.23
CA PRO A 297 -5.18 12.01 -2.02
C PRO A 297 -5.33 13.07 -3.13
N PHE A 298 -6.53 13.56 -3.45
CA PHE A 298 -6.77 14.59 -4.49
C PHE A 298 -6.72 16.04 -3.96
N TYR A 299 -6.33 16.22 -2.70
CA TYR A 299 -6.60 17.42 -1.92
C TYR A 299 -5.59 18.56 -2.13
N ALA A 300 -4.36 18.23 -2.55
CA ALA A 300 -3.29 19.22 -2.71
C ALA A 300 -3.42 20.06 -4.00
N ASP A 301 -4.04 19.55 -5.06
CA ASP A 301 -4.10 20.27 -6.35
C ASP A 301 -4.93 21.56 -6.25
N SER A 302 -6.11 21.50 -5.60
CA SER A 302 -7.04 22.63 -5.47
C SER A 302 -6.79 23.54 -4.26
N LYS A 303 -5.93 23.12 -3.30
CA LYS A 303 -5.60 23.86 -2.08
C LYS A 303 -4.10 24.19 -1.94
N THR A 304 -3.36 24.18 -3.04
CA THR A 304 -2.00 24.75 -3.08
C THR A 304 -2.08 26.24 -3.41
N TYR A 305 -1.51 27.06 -2.53
CA TYR A 305 -1.45 28.52 -2.68
C TYR A 305 -0.01 28.97 -2.91
N PHE A 306 0.16 30.00 -3.73
CA PHE A 306 1.45 30.57 -4.08
C PHE A 306 1.54 31.97 -3.50
N TYR A 307 2.39 32.14 -2.48
CA TYR A 307 2.63 33.41 -1.81
C TYR A 307 3.84 34.09 -2.46
N ILE A 308 3.62 35.16 -3.20
CA ILE A 308 4.64 35.86 -3.96
C ILE A 308 5.11 37.07 -3.17
N TYR A 309 6.41 37.12 -2.91
CA TYR A 309 7.10 38.21 -2.25
C TYR A 309 8.07 38.87 -3.22
N MET A 310 8.17 40.18 -3.12
CA MET A 310 9.01 41.01 -3.99
C MET A 310 9.97 41.85 -3.13
N PRO A 311 11.18 42.17 -3.64
CA PRO A 311 12.14 42.98 -2.89
C PRO A 311 11.61 44.34 -2.43
N SER A 312 10.67 44.92 -3.19
CA SER A 312 10.01 46.19 -2.92
C SER A 312 8.98 46.11 -1.78
N CYS A 313 8.44 44.93 -1.47
CA CYS A 313 7.45 44.71 -0.43
C CYS A 313 7.64 43.33 0.25
N PRO A 314 8.65 43.19 1.13
CA PRO A 314 9.02 41.89 1.69
C PRO A 314 8.03 41.36 2.76
N ALA A 315 7.14 42.20 3.29
CA ALA A 315 6.27 41.87 4.41
C ALA A 315 4.84 41.45 4.03
N ALA A 316 4.36 41.78 2.82
CA ALA A 316 2.99 41.49 2.38
C ALA A 316 3.00 40.76 1.03
N PRO A 317 2.70 39.45 0.99
CA PRO A 317 2.69 38.69 -0.25
C PRO A 317 1.41 38.89 -1.05
N TYR A 318 1.51 38.74 -2.38
CA TYR A 318 0.34 38.42 -3.20
C TYR A 318 0.04 36.92 -3.10
N ILE A 319 -1.23 36.59 -2.94
CA ILE A 319 -1.69 35.20 -2.85
C ILE A 319 -2.35 34.82 -4.16
N LEU A 320 -1.73 33.89 -4.88
CA LEU A 320 -2.26 33.34 -6.12
C LEU A 320 -2.60 31.85 -5.98
N THR A 321 -3.49 31.40 -6.84
CA THR A 321 -3.84 30.00 -7.10
C THR A 321 -3.73 29.75 -8.60
N ASN A 322 -3.79 28.49 -9.03
CA ASN A 322 -3.81 28.15 -10.46
C ASN A 322 -4.97 28.80 -11.24
N GLN A 323 -6.06 29.17 -10.56
CA GLN A 323 -7.22 29.80 -11.20
C GLN A 323 -7.03 31.30 -11.47
N ASN A 324 -6.16 31.98 -10.70
CA ASN A 324 -5.98 33.42 -10.78
C ASN A 324 -4.52 33.83 -11.04
N ALA A 325 -3.61 32.88 -11.29
CA ALA A 325 -2.19 33.13 -11.47
C ALA A 325 -1.88 34.08 -12.64
N SER A 326 -2.72 34.15 -13.67
CA SER A 326 -2.58 35.11 -14.79
C SER A 326 -2.69 36.57 -14.34
N LYS A 327 -3.28 36.85 -13.17
CA LYS A 327 -3.32 38.21 -12.58
C LYS A 327 -1.93 38.72 -12.21
N ILE A 328 -0.89 37.89 -12.24
CA ILE A 328 0.46 38.28 -11.87
C ILE A 328 1.00 39.50 -12.64
N LYS A 329 0.62 39.67 -13.92
CA LYS A 329 0.98 40.86 -14.73
C LYS A 329 0.32 42.16 -14.27
N SER A 330 -0.78 42.06 -13.53
CA SER A 330 -1.52 43.23 -13.04
C SER A 330 -0.91 43.85 -11.78
N PHE A 331 0.16 43.26 -11.23
CA PHE A 331 0.85 43.78 -10.05
C PHE A 331 1.98 44.72 -10.48
N PRO A 332 1.80 46.06 -10.37
CA PRO A 332 2.73 47.03 -10.93
C PRO A 332 4.10 47.03 -10.23
N GLU A 333 4.20 46.50 -9.01
CA GLU A 333 5.44 46.42 -8.24
C GLU A 333 6.26 45.15 -8.49
N LEU A 334 5.75 44.20 -9.30
CA LEU A 334 6.40 42.91 -9.55
C LEU A 334 7.20 42.93 -10.87
N ASP A 335 8.53 42.97 -10.75
CA ASP A 335 9.43 42.87 -11.90
C ASP A 335 9.64 41.40 -12.30
N LEU A 336 9.00 40.94 -13.39
CA LEU A 336 9.16 39.57 -13.88
C LEU A 336 10.51 39.31 -14.60
N SER A 337 11.34 40.33 -14.81
CA SER A 337 12.64 40.21 -15.49
C SER A 337 13.76 39.72 -14.58
N ILE A 338 13.62 39.88 -13.27
CA ILE A 338 14.58 39.40 -12.27
C ILE A 338 14.35 37.91 -11.95
N PRO A 339 15.41 37.19 -11.53
CA PRO A 339 15.30 35.76 -11.22
C PRO A 339 14.30 35.46 -10.09
N MET A 340 13.75 34.24 -10.10
CA MET A 340 12.72 33.80 -9.16
C MET A 340 13.22 32.61 -8.32
N LYS A 341 12.97 32.65 -7.00
CA LYS A 341 13.25 31.54 -6.08
C LYS A 341 11.93 30.98 -5.52
N VAL A 342 11.68 29.70 -5.75
CA VAL A 342 10.50 28.98 -5.27
C VAL A 342 10.89 28.18 -4.02
N LEU A 343 10.21 28.41 -2.90
CA LEU A 343 10.44 27.73 -1.63
C LEU A 343 9.31 26.75 -1.35
N ILE A 344 9.63 25.49 -1.09
CA ILE A 344 8.65 24.43 -0.82
C ILE A 344 8.93 23.79 0.54
N HIS A 345 7.95 23.83 1.43
CA HIS A 345 8.04 23.25 2.77
C HIS A 345 7.80 21.73 2.77
N GLY A 346 8.38 21.00 3.72
CA GLY A 346 8.23 19.55 3.89
C GLY A 346 6.97 19.11 4.66
N TYR A 347 6.96 17.85 5.09
CA TYR A 347 5.89 17.18 5.85
C TYR A 347 5.67 17.83 7.23
N TRP A 348 4.41 17.91 7.69
CA TRP A 348 4.02 18.55 8.97
C TRP A 348 4.39 20.04 9.10
N ARG A 349 4.65 20.71 7.97
CA ARG A 349 5.05 22.12 7.90
C ARG A 349 4.08 22.95 7.06
N ASN A 350 4.32 24.25 7.04
CA ASN A 350 3.60 25.19 6.19
C ASN A 350 4.58 26.21 5.58
N PHE A 351 4.07 27.14 4.78
CA PHE A 351 4.91 28.08 4.04
C PHE A 351 5.76 28.99 4.95
N THR A 352 5.38 29.19 6.22
CA THR A 352 6.14 30.01 7.17
C THR A 352 7.44 29.35 7.63
N SER A 353 7.57 28.03 7.46
CA SER A 353 8.82 27.31 7.79
C SER A 353 10.02 27.82 6.97
N GLY A 354 9.77 28.38 5.79
CA GLY A 354 10.78 29.00 4.93
C GLY A 354 11.05 30.48 5.20
N ASN A 355 10.44 31.11 6.22
CA ASN A 355 10.50 32.57 6.42
C ASN A 355 11.93 33.14 6.50
N HIS A 356 12.80 32.50 7.27
CA HIS A 356 14.20 32.93 7.40
C HIS A 356 14.96 32.86 6.07
N LEU A 357 14.68 31.82 5.26
CA LEU A 357 15.27 31.66 3.93
C LEU A 357 14.70 32.67 2.93
N ARG A 358 13.38 32.88 2.95
CA ARG A 358 12.69 33.92 2.17
C ARG A 358 13.29 35.29 2.46
N GLU A 359 13.41 35.66 3.73
CA GLU A 359 13.99 36.94 4.15
C GLU A 359 15.42 37.09 3.65
N LYS A 360 16.25 36.04 3.77
CA LYS A 360 17.60 36.05 3.19
C LYS A 360 17.62 36.25 1.67
N TYR A 361 16.73 35.62 0.92
CA TYR A 361 16.63 35.84 -0.53
C TYR A 361 16.15 37.26 -0.89
N LEU A 362 15.17 37.80 -0.15
CA LEU A 362 14.65 39.15 -0.37
C LEU A 362 15.66 40.23 0.03
N MET A 363 16.45 40.01 1.09
CA MET A 363 17.52 40.92 1.53
C MET A 363 18.61 41.11 0.47
N CYS A 364 18.84 40.11 -0.39
CA CYS A 364 19.75 40.23 -1.52
C CYS A 364 19.25 41.19 -2.63
N LYS A 365 17.97 41.62 -2.58
CA LYS A 365 17.27 42.46 -3.58
C LYS A 365 17.37 41.99 -5.04
N LYS A 366 17.62 40.69 -5.23
CA LYS A 366 17.88 40.08 -6.55
C LYS A 366 16.80 39.12 -7.01
N TYR A 367 15.85 38.76 -6.13
CA TYR A 367 14.92 37.67 -6.38
C TYR A 367 13.49 38.05 -6.06
N ASN A 368 12.57 37.64 -6.93
CA ASN A 368 11.19 37.38 -6.52
C ASN A 368 11.16 36.03 -5.79
N VAL A 369 10.42 35.95 -4.69
CA VAL A 369 10.33 34.71 -3.89
C VAL A 369 8.89 34.20 -3.90
N VAL A 370 8.70 32.94 -4.28
CA VAL A 370 7.40 32.27 -4.23
C VAL A 370 7.44 31.22 -3.12
N ALA A 371 6.66 31.38 -2.07
CA ALA A 371 6.49 30.33 -1.07
C ALA A 371 5.26 29.48 -1.43
N VAL A 372 5.49 28.18 -1.66
CA VAL A 372 4.45 27.21 -2.00
C VAL A 372 3.82 26.70 -0.71
N HIS A 373 2.52 26.92 -0.56
CA HIS A 373 1.75 26.45 0.58
C HIS A 373 0.87 25.27 0.18
N TRP A 374 1.32 24.06 0.50
CA TRP A 374 0.59 22.81 0.25
C TRP A 374 0.30 22.06 1.56
N ALA A 375 0.19 22.78 2.67
CA ALA A 375 -0.02 22.21 4.01
C ALA A 375 -1.27 21.33 4.10
N ALA A 376 -2.29 21.61 3.29
CA ALA A 376 -3.48 20.76 3.17
C ALA A 376 -3.14 19.32 2.74
N GLY A 377 -2.07 19.14 1.97
CA GLY A 377 -1.55 17.83 1.58
C GLY A 377 -0.37 17.34 2.42
N ALA A 378 0.39 18.26 3.05
CA ALA A 378 1.61 17.94 3.81
C ALA A 378 1.37 17.65 5.30
N ASN A 379 0.28 18.16 5.89
CA ASN A 379 -0.04 18.02 7.32
C ASN A 379 -1.07 16.93 7.54
N THR A 380 -0.70 15.71 7.20
CA THR A 380 -1.48 14.50 7.46
C THR A 380 -0.78 13.69 8.54
N ASP A 381 -1.47 13.02 9.45
CA ASP A 381 -0.81 12.06 10.39
C ASP A 381 -0.30 10.82 9.65
N ILE A 382 -0.80 10.56 8.44
CA ILE A 382 -0.38 9.44 7.60
C ILE A 382 0.68 9.93 6.60
N TYR A 383 1.94 9.60 6.84
CA TYR A 383 3.07 10.04 5.98
C TYR A 383 2.93 9.59 4.52
N TRP A 384 2.39 8.39 4.27
CA TRP A 384 2.16 7.91 2.90
C TRP A 384 1.11 8.73 2.14
N LEU A 385 0.10 9.27 2.83
CA LEU A 385 -0.86 10.19 2.23
C LEU A 385 -0.18 11.49 1.82
N ALA A 386 0.73 12.02 2.64
CA ALA A 386 1.56 13.16 2.25
C ALA A 386 2.46 12.85 1.05
N GLN A 387 2.99 11.62 0.94
CA GLN A 387 3.77 11.19 -0.24
C GLN A 387 2.92 11.22 -1.51
N ILE A 388 1.68 10.72 -1.47
CA ILE A 388 0.75 10.83 -2.61
C ILE A 388 0.43 12.31 -2.89
N ASN A 389 0.08 13.08 -1.88
CA ASN A 389 -0.28 14.48 -2.03
C ASN A 389 0.87 15.33 -2.60
N SER A 390 2.13 14.96 -2.35
CA SER A 390 3.28 15.64 -2.93
C SER A 390 3.31 15.55 -4.47
N TYR A 391 2.78 14.48 -5.05
CA TYR A 391 2.60 14.35 -6.51
C TYR A 391 1.62 15.41 -7.02
N PHE A 392 0.46 15.52 -6.39
CA PHE A 392 -0.58 16.48 -6.78
C PHE A 392 -0.16 17.93 -6.51
N ALA A 393 0.52 18.21 -5.40
CA ALA A 393 1.12 19.52 -5.14
C ALA A 393 2.17 19.86 -6.22
N GLY A 394 2.93 18.87 -6.68
CA GLY A 394 3.90 19.04 -7.77
C GLY A 394 3.22 19.36 -9.10
N GLN A 395 2.09 18.71 -9.42
CA GLN A 395 1.28 19.08 -10.58
C GLN A 395 0.72 20.51 -10.47
N ALA A 396 0.24 20.89 -9.29
CA ALA A 396 -0.26 22.23 -9.06
C ALA A 396 0.83 23.28 -9.27
N LEU A 397 2.04 23.03 -8.75
CA LEU A 397 3.21 23.89 -8.96
C LEU A 397 3.61 23.93 -10.44
N ALA A 398 3.57 22.81 -11.16
CA ALA A 398 3.82 22.80 -12.60
C ALA A 398 2.86 23.74 -13.33
N ARG A 399 1.55 23.58 -13.14
CA ARG A 399 0.54 24.43 -13.80
C ARG A 399 0.76 25.91 -13.48
N PHE A 400 1.08 26.23 -12.23
CA PHE A 400 1.41 27.59 -11.82
C PHE A 400 2.61 28.14 -12.60
N LEU A 401 3.72 27.40 -12.65
CA LEU A 401 4.92 27.79 -13.38
C LEU A 401 4.68 27.88 -14.89
N THR A 402 3.82 27.04 -15.48
CA THR A 402 3.41 27.17 -16.89
C THR A 402 2.71 28.50 -17.14
N ILE A 403 1.80 28.90 -16.24
CA ILE A 403 1.13 30.20 -16.34
C ILE A 403 2.17 31.32 -16.26
N LEU A 404 3.09 31.26 -15.29
CA LEU A 404 4.16 32.25 -15.16
C LEU A 404 5.04 32.34 -16.40
N GLN A 405 5.36 31.20 -17.01
CA GLN A 405 6.12 31.13 -18.26
C GLN A 405 5.39 31.86 -19.39
N ASN A 406 4.08 31.63 -19.53
CA ASN A 406 3.24 32.32 -20.52
C ASN A 406 3.12 33.83 -20.23
N GLU A 407 3.21 34.22 -18.95
CA GLU A 407 3.23 35.62 -18.53
C GLU A 407 4.62 36.28 -18.67
N GLY A 408 5.64 35.56 -19.13
CA GLY A 408 6.96 36.12 -19.48
C GLY A 408 8.09 35.79 -18.50
N VAL A 409 7.85 34.96 -17.48
CA VAL A 409 8.90 34.48 -16.58
C VAL A 409 9.79 33.47 -17.31
N GLN A 410 11.10 33.70 -17.30
CA GLN A 410 12.07 32.80 -17.94
C GLN A 410 12.40 31.63 -16.99
N MET A 411 12.00 30.39 -17.34
CA MET A 411 12.19 29.21 -16.47
C MET A 411 13.67 28.92 -16.17
N ASN A 412 14.60 29.27 -17.07
CA ASN A 412 16.04 29.17 -16.85
C ASN A 412 16.59 30.21 -15.85
N LYS A 413 15.73 31.05 -15.28
CA LYS A 413 16.01 31.95 -14.14
C LYS A 413 15.18 31.59 -12.90
N VAL A 414 14.46 30.48 -12.92
CA VAL A 414 13.65 29.97 -11.81
C VAL A 414 14.43 28.89 -11.07
N GLY A 415 14.75 29.16 -9.81
CA GLY A 415 15.37 28.18 -8.91
C GLY A 415 14.39 27.68 -7.85
N ILE A 416 14.40 26.38 -7.54
CA ILE A 416 13.58 25.80 -6.48
C ILE A 416 14.46 25.40 -5.28
N THR A 417 14.02 25.70 -4.07
CA THR A 417 14.59 25.17 -2.83
C THR A 417 13.51 24.39 -2.09
N ALA A 418 13.77 23.11 -1.85
CA ALA A 418 12.80 22.18 -1.27
C ALA A 418 13.43 21.41 -0.11
N HIS A 419 12.67 21.18 0.96
CA HIS A 419 13.12 20.43 2.15
C HIS A 419 12.35 19.12 2.34
N GLY A 420 13.07 18.02 2.58
CA GLY A 420 12.47 16.71 2.87
C GLY A 420 11.56 16.23 1.75
N LEU A 421 10.33 15.84 2.09
CA LEU A 421 9.29 15.40 1.17
C LEU A 421 8.93 16.43 0.08
N ALA A 422 9.21 17.71 0.31
CA ALA A 422 9.00 18.76 -0.68
C ALA A 422 9.88 18.58 -1.94
N CYS A 423 10.98 17.82 -1.84
CA CYS A 423 11.80 17.50 -3.00
C CYS A 423 11.02 16.72 -4.05
N SER A 424 10.05 15.88 -3.64
CA SER A 424 9.12 15.23 -4.57
C SER A 424 8.21 16.22 -5.31
N VAL A 425 7.71 17.24 -4.62
CA VAL A 425 6.92 18.33 -5.23
C VAL A 425 7.74 19.05 -6.29
N ALA A 426 9.01 19.38 -5.97
CA ALA A 426 9.94 20.01 -6.90
C ALA A 426 10.22 19.12 -8.12
N SER A 427 10.49 17.83 -7.91
CA SER A 427 10.78 16.85 -8.98
C SER A 427 9.62 16.70 -9.96
N VAL A 428 8.38 16.56 -9.44
CA VAL A 428 7.19 16.44 -10.29
C VAL A 428 6.96 17.72 -11.11
N ALA A 429 7.13 18.90 -10.50
CA ALA A 429 7.00 20.17 -11.21
C ALA A 429 8.08 20.34 -12.30
N ALA A 430 9.33 20.03 -11.95
CA ALA A 430 10.47 20.06 -12.85
C ALA A 430 10.27 19.20 -14.10
N LYS A 431 9.77 17.97 -13.92
CA LYS A 431 9.53 17.02 -15.02
C LYS A 431 8.51 17.54 -16.05
N GLN A 432 7.59 18.40 -15.64
CA GLN A 432 6.56 18.96 -16.53
C GLN A 432 6.99 20.27 -17.21
N ILE A 433 7.73 21.13 -16.50
CA ILE A 433 8.13 22.45 -16.99
C ILE A 433 9.43 22.41 -17.79
N GLY A 434 10.40 21.62 -17.33
CA GLY A 434 11.76 21.58 -17.87
C GLY A 434 12.52 22.90 -17.73
N ASN A 435 13.82 22.87 -18.06
CA ASN A 435 14.67 24.07 -18.16
C ASN A 435 14.69 25.00 -16.93
N LEU A 436 14.48 24.46 -15.72
CA LEU A 436 14.67 25.20 -14.47
C LEU A 436 16.16 25.48 -14.23
N SER A 437 16.49 26.63 -13.65
CA SER A 437 17.88 27.03 -13.44
C SER A 437 18.58 26.11 -12.44
N THR A 438 17.95 25.91 -11.28
CA THR A 438 18.60 25.28 -10.13
C THR A 438 17.57 24.61 -9.24
N ILE A 439 17.87 23.41 -8.71
CA ILE A 439 17.14 22.86 -7.57
C ILE A 439 18.13 22.65 -6.42
N VAL A 440 17.81 23.21 -5.26
CA VAL A 440 18.50 22.91 -4.00
C VAL A 440 17.61 21.97 -3.20
N ALA A 441 18.04 20.72 -3.08
CA ALA A 441 17.36 19.67 -2.35
C ALA A 441 17.96 19.56 -0.94
N ILE A 442 17.24 20.08 0.03
CA ILE A 442 17.65 20.12 1.42
C ILE A 442 17.11 18.86 2.09
N ASP A 443 18.00 17.94 2.41
CA ASP A 443 17.76 16.68 3.11
C ASP A 443 16.58 15.89 2.52
N ALA A 444 16.67 15.61 1.22
CA ALA A 444 15.57 15.06 0.44
C ALA A 444 15.06 13.74 1.02
N SER A 445 13.74 13.58 1.14
CA SER A 445 13.14 12.31 1.57
C SER A 445 12.93 11.36 0.39
N SER A 446 12.99 10.06 0.65
CA SER A 446 12.57 9.05 -0.32
C SER A 446 11.05 9.08 -0.51
N ASN A 447 10.57 8.98 -1.76
CA ASN A 447 9.15 8.90 -2.10
C ASN A 447 8.95 7.94 -3.27
N LEU A 448 8.16 6.89 -3.05
CA LEU A 448 8.00 5.77 -3.99
C LEU A 448 6.96 6.04 -5.09
N ILE A 449 6.16 7.10 -4.96
CA ILE A 449 5.07 7.42 -5.87
C ILE A 449 5.48 8.55 -6.81
N ALA A 450 5.89 9.68 -6.23
CA ALA A 450 6.28 10.87 -6.98
C ALA A 450 7.74 10.83 -7.45
N GLY A 451 8.56 9.94 -6.87
CA GLY A 451 10.01 10.03 -6.95
C GLY A 451 10.56 11.20 -6.13
N THR A 452 11.86 11.41 -6.19
CA THR A 452 12.54 12.59 -5.63
C THR A 452 13.30 13.30 -6.75
N VAL A 453 13.97 14.41 -6.43
CA VAL A 453 14.80 15.12 -7.43
C VAL A 453 15.96 14.25 -7.90
N ASN A 454 16.46 14.53 -9.09
CA ASN A 454 17.62 13.88 -9.69
C ASN A 454 18.38 14.91 -10.56
N PRO A 455 19.56 14.57 -11.10
CA PRO A 455 20.31 15.48 -11.98
C PRO A 455 19.48 16.02 -13.17
N ASP A 456 18.55 15.24 -13.72
CA ASP A 456 17.71 15.68 -14.85
C ASP A 456 16.63 16.70 -14.48
N SER A 457 16.42 16.95 -13.18
CA SER A 457 15.33 17.82 -12.69
C SER A 457 15.58 19.31 -12.94
N ALA A 458 16.81 19.76 -13.14
CA ALA A 458 17.14 21.14 -13.48
C ALA A 458 18.52 21.24 -14.13
N GLN A 459 18.88 22.40 -14.68
CA GLN A 459 20.24 22.63 -15.21
C GLN A 459 21.33 22.38 -14.17
N TYR A 460 21.02 22.59 -12.89
CA TYR A 460 21.86 22.19 -11.78
C TYR A 460 21.04 21.76 -10.57
N VAL A 461 21.47 20.68 -9.91
CA VAL A 461 20.80 20.15 -8.71
C VAL A 461 21.86 19.95 -7.64
N GLN A 462 21.71 20.64 -6.52
CA GLN A 462 22.57 20.52 -5.35
C GLN A 462 21.77 19.87 -4.22
N ALA A 463 22.31 18.81 -3.63
CA ALA A 463 21.70 18.12 -2.50
C ALA A 463 22.52 18.30 -1.23
N ILE A 464 21.84 18.47 -0.10
CA ILE A 464 22.46 18.64 1.22
C ILE A 464 21.89 17.54 2.12
N HIS A 465 22.73 16.66 2.63
CA HIS A 465 22.32 15.52 3.45
C HIS A 465 22.81 15.69 4.87
N THR A 466 21.89 15.71 5.83
CA THR A 466 22.19 15.85 7.26
C THR A 466 21.58 14.76 8.12
N GLU A 467 20.60 14.02 7.61
CA GLU A 467 20.02 12.87 8.31
C GLU A 467 19.52 11.85 7.29
N THR A 468 20.34 10.86 6.97
CA THR A 468 20.11 9.96 5.83
C THR A 468 19.42 8.64 6.19
N LEU A 469 19.08 8.42 7.47
CA LEU A 469 18.63 7.11 7.97
C LEU A 469 17.12 7.05 8.25
N PHE A 470 16.52 8.12 8.78
CA PHE A 470 15.12 8.11 9.22
C PHE A 470 14.19 8.97 8.35
N TRP A 471 14.57 10.22 8.08
CA TRP A 471 13.72 11.24 7.43
C TRP A 471 14.25 11.66 6.07
N GLY A 472 15.58 11.75 5.91
CA GLY A 472 16.25 12.01 4.63
C GLY A 472 16.71 10.73 3.93
N THR A 473 17.15 10.87 2.69
CA THR A 473 17.61 9.76 1.85
C THR A 473 19.13 9.68 1.88
N ILE A 474 19.68 8.47 1.93
CA ILE A 474 21.13 8.25 1.76
C ILE A 474 21.57 8.34 0.29
N ARG A 475 20.62 8.32 -0.65
CA ARG A 475 20.88 8.23 -2.08
C ARG A 475 21.37 9.58 -2.61
N THR A 476 22.23 9.54 -3.63
CA THR A 476 22.58 10.75 -4.37
C THR A 476 21.39 11.21 -5.20
N VAL A 477 21.05 12.48 -5.11
CA VAL A 477 19.87 13.07 -5.76
C VAL A 477 20.20 14.32 -6.57
N GLY A 478 21.46 14.77 -6.53
CA GLY A 478 21.93 15.95 -7.24
C GLY A 478 23.05 15.67 -8.22
N HIS A 479 23.43 16.73 -8.94
CA HIS A 479 24.73 16.79 -9.61
C HIS A 479 25.86 16.83 -8.57
N ALA A 480 25.63 17.55 -7.47
CA ALA A 480 26.52 17.64 -6.32
C ALA A 480 25.76 17.28 -5.03
N ASP A 481 26.22 16.25 -4.33
CA ASP A 481 25.62 15.78 -3.07
C ASP A 481 26.60 16.03 -1.91
N PHE A 482 26.21 16.86 -0.96
CA PHE A 482 27.01 17.23 0.20
C PHE A 482 26.51 16.52 1.46
N TYR A 483 27.27 15.57 1.98
CA TYR A 483 26.96 14.85 3.22
C TYR A 483 27.65 15.53 4.40
N ILE A 484 26.84 16.19 5.23
CA ILE A 484 27.35 16.92 6.38
C ILE A 484 27.58 15.95 7.53
N ASN A 485 28.81 15.88 8.03
CA ASN A 485 29.26 14.91 9.01
C ASN A 485 28.87 13.46 8.62
N GLY A 486 28.98 13.13 7.33
CA GLY A 486 28.62 11.82 6.80
C GLY A 486 27.12 11.60 6.54
N GLY A 487 26.26 12.60 6.77
CA GLY A 487 24.81 12.44 6.69
C GLY A 487 24.18 11.87 7.98
N GLU A 488 24.95 11.86 9.07
CA GLU A 488 24.55 11.33 10.38
C GLU A 488 24.12 12.45 11.35
N TYR A 489 24.07 12.16 12.65
CA TYR A 489 23.68 13.13 13.67
C TYR A 489 24.56 14.40 13.67
N GLN A 490 23.89 15.54 13.64
CA GLN A 490 24.52 16.85 13.62
C GLN A 490 24.88 17.32 15.04
N PRO A 491 25.98 18.08 15.23
CA PRO A 491 26.37 18.60 16.54
C PRO A 491 25.23 19.37 17.23
N GLY A 492 24.92 19.02 18.47
CA GLY A 492 23.81 19.61 19.23
C GLY A 492 22.46 18.89 19.07
N CYS A 493 22.36 17.88 18.19
CA CYS A 493 21.20 17.01 18.05
C CYS A 493 21.38 15.67 18.78
N SER A 494 20.33 15.21 19.46
CA SER A 494 20.32 13.91 20.15
C SER A 494 20.06 12.77 19.17
N ILE A 495 20.73 11.63 19.39
CA ILE A 495 20.49 10.38 18.65
C ILE A 495 19.05 9.90 18.74
N PHE A 496 18.36 10.19 19.84
CA PHE A 496 16.95 9.82 20.06
C PHE A 496 15.96 10.82 19.43
N ARG A 497 16.44 11.87 18.76
CA ARG A 497 15.61 12.87 18.10
C ARG A 497 16.16 13.16 16.69
N PRO A 498 16.07 12.20 15.76
CA PRO A 498 16.64 12.33 14.41
C PRO A 498 16.04 13.52 13.64
N SER A 499 14.80 13.93 13.93
CA SER A 499 14.18 15.13 13.36
C SER A 499 14.98 16.42 13.59
N CYS A 500 15.78 16.50 14.65
CA CYS A 500 16.68 17.64 14.87
C CYS A 500 17.74 17.75 13.78
N SER A 501 18.43 16.64 13.46
CA SER A 501 19.44 16.60 12.40
C SER A 501 18.79 16.88 11.05
N HIS A 502 17.60 16.33 10.82
CA HIS A 502 16.84 16.53 9.59
C HIS A 502 16.50 18.01 9.32
N GLU A 503 16.12 18.74 10.37
CA GLU A 503 15.81 20.17 10.29
C GLU A 503 17.06 21.06 10.21
N TYR A 504 18.20 20.56 10.69
CA TYR A 504 19.46 21.30 10.73
C TYR A 504 20.01 21.63 9.34
N SER A 505 19.69 20.83 8.32
CA SER A 505 20.01 21.08 6.92
C SER A 505 19.54 22.46 6.42
N GLY A 506 18.31 22.86 6.78
CA GLY A 506 17.75 24.16 6.41
C GLY A 506 18.55 25.31 7.02
N ILE A 507 18.98 25.16 8.28
CA ILE A 507 19.82 26.15 8.98
C ILE A 507 21.19 26.26 8.31
N LEU A 508 21.81 25.14 7.96
CA LEU A 508 23.10 25.11 7.28
C LEU A 508 23.02 25.77 5.90
N PHE A 509 21.96 25.50 5.14
CA PHE A 509 21.76 26.16 3.85
C PHE A 509 21.55 27.66 4.00
N ILE A 510 20.74 28.11 4.97
CA ILE A 510 20.56 29.53 5.27
C ILE A 510 21.90 30.20 5.65
N ALA A 511 22.70 29.55 6.48
CA ALA A 511 24.02 30.02 6.89
C ALA A 511 25.03 30.05 5.72
N SER A 512 24.79 29.28 4.66
CA SER A 512 25.61 29.28 3.45
C SER A 512 25.37 30.51 2.55
N LEU A 513 24.30 31.30 2.79
CA LEU A 513 23.91 32.42 1.93
C LEU A 513 24.39 33.78 2.48
N PRO A 514 24.95 34.67 1.63
CA PRO A 514 25.16 34.52 0.18
C PRO A 514 26.50 33.86 -0.20
N LYS A 515 27.46 33.82 0.74
CA LYS A 515 28.78 33.22 0.58
C LYS A 515 28.97 32.19 1.67
N SER A 516 29.18 30.94 1.26
CA SER A 516 29.18 29.84 2.21
C SER A 516 30.50 29.72 2.96
N PRO A 517 30.46 29.50 4.28
CA PRO A 517 31.64 29.20 5.08
C PRO A 517 32.00 27.70 5.07
N TYR A 518 31.20 26.86 4.40
CA TYR A 518 31.33 25.41 4.45
C TYR A 518 31.96 24.88 3.17
N SER A 519 33.13 24.25 3.30
CA SER A 519 33.83 23.56 2.20
C SER A 519 33.90 22.06 2.44
N GLY A 520 33.53 21.27 1.45
CA GLY A 520 33.66 19.82 1.43
C GLY A 520 34.87 19.33 0.66
N CYS A 521 35.18 18.05 0.88
CA CYS A 521 36.15 17.27 0.13
C CYS A 521 35.43 16.21 -0.67
N ARG A 522 35.89 15.93 -1.89
CA ARG A 522 35.30 14.88 -2.73
C ARG A 522 35.50 13.52 -2.05
N ARG A 523 34.41 12.77 -1.88
CA ARG A 523 34.43 11.46 -1.23
C ARG A 523 35.32 10.48 -2.01
N GLY A 524 36.14 9.71 -1.31
CA GLY A 524 37.05 8.72 -1.91
C GLY A 524 38.30 9.31 -2.56
N SER A 525 38.58 10.60 -2.37
CA SER A 525 39.77 11.28 -2.91
C SER A 525 40.73 11.69 -1.80
N ASN A 526 42.04 11.56 -2.05
CA ASN A 526 43.07 12.00 -1.10
C ASN A 526 43.34 13.50 -1.29
N GLY A 527 42.60 14.35 -0.57
CA GLY A 527 42.87 15.79 -0.46
C GLY A 527 42.28 16.69 -1.55
N ASP A 528 41.34 16.20 -2.38
CA ASP A 528 40.57 17.04 -3.32
C ASP A 528 39.45 17.77 -2.54
N CYS A 529 39.75 18.97 -2.06
CA CYS A 529 38.91 19.77 -1.19
C CYS A 529 38.70 21.19 -1.73
N GLY A 530 37.71 21.91 -1.18
CA GLY A 530 37.39 23.29 -1.58
C GLY A 530 36.04 23.44 -2.28
N TYR A 531 35.24 22.38 -2.33
CA TYR A 531 33.89 22.38 -2.91
C TYR A 531 32.93 23.05 -1.94
N VAL A 532 32.38 24.19 -2.32
CA VAL A 532 31.59 25.01 -1.42
C VAL A 532 30.14 24.52 -1.37
N LEU A 533 29.62 24.25 -0.16
CA LEU A 533 28.22 23.86 0.08
C LEU A 533 27.31 25.09 -0.06
N GLY A 534 26.17 24.96 -0.74
CA GLY A 534 25.17 26.03 -0.80
C GLY A 534 25.57 27.22 -1.68
N GLY A 535 24.97 28.40 -1.43
CA GLY A 535 25.14 29.59 -2.27
C GLY A 535 24.09 29.73 -3.38
N ASP A 536 24.07 30.88 -4.07
CA ASP A 536 23.51 30.93 -5.43
C ASP A 536 24.58 30.30 -6.33
N PRO A 537 24.30 29.18 -7.04
CA PRO A 537 25.34 28.34 -7.64
C PRO A 537 25.97 29.05 -8.85
N LEU A 538 26.92 29.94 -8.54
CA LEU A 538 27.83 30.57 -9.49
C LEU A 538 29.00 29.62 -9.84
N GLN A 539 29.16 28.55 -9.08
CA GLN A 539 30.10 27.45 -9.36
C GLN A 539 29.33 26.12 -9.32
N VAL A 540 29.36 25.43 -10.45
CA VAL A 540 28.71 24.13 -10.66
C VAL A 540 29.75 23.04 -10.39
N TYR A 541 29.45 22.15 -9.46
CA TYR A 541 30.30 21.00 -9.15
C TYR A 541 29.59 19.70 -9.52
N SER A 542 30.34 18.62 -9.69
CA SER A 542 29.74 17.30 -9.79
C SER A 542 30.49 16.29 -8.93
N GLY A 543 29.72 15.46 -8.23
CA GLY A 543 30.21 14.38 -7.37
C GLY A 543 29.60 14.40 -5.98
N VAL A 544 30.15 13.53 -5.14
CA VAL A 544 29.77 13.38 -3.72
C VAL A 544 30.83 14.03 -2.86
N PHE A 545 30.42 14.86 -1.90
CA PHE A 545 31.31 15.65 -1.07
C PHE A 545 30.99 15.45 0.41
N ASP A 546 32.03 15.24 1.21
CA ASP A 546 31.93 15.17 2.66
C ASP A 546 32.28 16.54 3.27
N VAL A 547 31.41 17.04 4.14
CA VAL A 547 31.58 18.33 4.82
C VAL A 547 31.62 18.09 6.32
N SER A 548 32.67 18.54 7.01
CA SER A 548 32.76 18.43 8.47
C SER A 548 32.38 19.74 9.15
N THR A 549 31.49 19.67 10.15
CA THR A 549 31.18 20.82 11.03
C THR A 549 31.63 20.58 12.48
N ARG A 550 32.30 19.44 12.77
CA ARG A 550 32.82 19.07 14.10
C ARG A 550 34.22 19.65 14.32
N LYS A 551 34.45 20.33 15.46
CA LYS A 551 35.80 20.80 15.84
C LYS A 551 36.76 19.61 15.99
N GLY A 552 37.88 19.63 15.25
CA GLY A 552 38.94 18.61 15.33
C GLY A 552 38.76 17.38 14.44
N TYR A 553 37.71 17.33 13.60
CA TYR A 553 37.44 16.21 12.69
C TYR A 553 37.85 16.58 11.26
N SER A 554 38.96 16.02 10.77
CA SER A 554 39.41 16.17 9.38
C SER A 554 38.61 15.24 8.47
N ALA A 555 38.13 15.75 7.34
CA ALA A 555 37.45 14.96 6.30
C ALA A 555 38.32 13.83 5.73
N ASN A 556 39.63 13.81 6.04
CA ASN A 556 40.58 12.79 5.62
C ASN A 556 40.50 11.47 6.44
N ASN A 557 39.72 11.42 7.53
CA ASN A 557 39.65 10.25 8.43
C ASN A 557 38.33 9.47 8.34
N ALA A 558 37.58 9.58 7.24
CA ALA A 558 36.47 8.66 6.95
C ALA A 558 36.99 7.33 6.37
N THR A 559 37.81 6.63 7.15
CA THR A 559 38.13 5.22 6.95
C THR A 559 37.70 4.48 8.20
N ILE A 560 36.69 3.61 8.10
CA ILE A 560 36.54 2.33 8.83
C ILE A 560 35.30 1.64 8.23
N TRP A 561 35.53 0.76 7.26
CA TRP A 561 34.79 -0.50 7.09
C TRP A 561 35.82 -1.52 6.57
N ASN A 562 36.68 -2.00 7.48
CA ASN A 562 37.61 -3.08 7.16
C ASN A 562 36.84 -4.41 7.10
N LEU A 563 37.01 -5.15 5.98
CA LEU A 563 37.07 -6.61 5.74
C LEU A 563 36.22 -7.64 6.53
N TYR A 564 35.31 -7.27 7.43
CA TYR A 564 34.44 -8.23 8.13
C TYR A 564 33.13 -8.48 7.37
N ASN A 565 32.62 -9.71 7.43
CA ASN A 565 31.36 -10.09 6.81
C ASN A 565 30.21 -9.25 7.39
N LEU A 566 29.27 -8.85 6.53
CA LEU A 566 28.11 -8.07 6.95
C LEU A 566 26.92 -9.01 7.17
N LEU A 567 26.46 -9.08 8.41
CA LEU A 567 25.25 -9.79 8.79
C LEU A 567 24.08 -8.81 8.90
N VAL A 568 23.01 -9.07 8.17
CA VAL A 568 21.78 -8.28 8.20
C VAL A 568 20.69 -9.07 8.90
N LEU A 569 20.09 -8.48 9.95
CA LEU A 569 18.99 -9.05 10.70
C LEU A 569 17.67 -8.35 10.32
N VAL A 570 16.71 -9.11 9.80
CA VAL A 570 15.40 -8.59 9.37
C VAL A 570 14.27 -9.22 10.21
N PRO A 571 13.67 -8.48 11.16
CA PRO A 571 12.60 -9.00 12.00
C PRO A 571 11.30 -9.21 11.22
N GLY A 572 10.37 -10.00 11.78
CA GLY A 572 9.03 -10.22 11.25
C GLY A 572 7.95 -9.26 11.79
N TYR A 573 6.69 -9.47 11.39
CA TYR A 573 5.54 -8.66 11.82
C TYR A 573 5.27 -8.81 13.32
N TRP A 574 5.21 -7.68 14.03
CA TRP A 574 5.09 -7.59 15.50
C TRP A 574 6.22 -8.26 16.30
N CYS A 575 7.32 -8.62 15.65
CA CYS A 575 8.53 -9.04 16.34
C CYS A 575 9.33 -7.78 16.69
N ASN A 576 9.27 -7.35 17.95
CA ASN A 576 10.11 -6.27 18.45
C ASN A 576 11.60 -6.59 18.17
N ALA A 577 12.42 -5.57 17.89
CA ALA A 577 13.87 -5.70 17.63
C ALA A 577 14.65 -6.40 18.77
N THR A 578 14.01 -6.69 19.91
CA THR A 578 14.55 -7.46 21.03
C THR A 578 15.21 -8.78 20.61
N ASN A 579 14.58 -9.58 19.75
CA ASN A 579 15.17 -10.86 19.31
C ASN A 579 16.37 -10.64 18.38
N SER A 580 16.29 -9.66 17.49
CA SER A 580 17.42 -9.23 16.65
C SER A 580 18.58 -8.67 17.48
N LYS A 581 18.31 -8.05 18.64
CA LYS A 581 19.35 -7.58 19.58
C LYS A 581 20.09 -8.74 20.25
N ILE A 582 19.42 -9.85 20.56
CA ILE A 582 20.04 -11.06 21.12
C ILE A 582 20.98 -11.68 20.08
N LEU A 583 20.49 -11.92 18.86
CA LEU A 583 21.31 -12.41 17.74
C LEU A 583 22.51 -11.48 17.48
N ARG A 584 22.28 -10.17 17.43
CA ARG A 584 23.34 -9.17 17.25
C ARG A 584 24.45 -9.34 18.28
N ASN A 585 24.12 -9.40 19.57
CA ASN A 585 25.14 -9.50 20.62
C ASN A 585 26.03 -10.73 20.40
N LYS A 586 25.44 -11.88 20.10
CA LYS A 586 26.18 -13.14 19.86
C LYS A 586 27.11 -13.07 18.65
N TYR A 587 26.65 -12.52 17.53
CA TYR A 587 27.50 -12.39 16.34
C TYR A 587 28.59 -11.33 16.53
N LEU A 588 28.34 -10.27 17.29
CA LEU A 588 29.37 -9.30 17.68
C LEU A 588 30.43 -9.91 18.60
N GLU A 589 30.04 -10.79 19.55
CA GLU A 589 30.98 -11.52 20.42
C GLU A 589 31.95 -12.42 19.64
N SER A 590 31.54 -12.91 18.46
CA SER A 590 32.43 -13.73 17.60
C SER A 590 33.59 -12.93 17.00
N GLY A 591 33.49 -11.59 16.94
CA GLY A 591 34.47 -10.71 16.30
C GLY A 591 34.60 -10.86 14.77
N LYS A 592 33.74 -11.66 14.12
CA LYS A 592 33.79 -11.95 12.68
C LYS A 592 32.86 -11.05 11.82
N TYR A 593 31.87 -10.42 12.45
CA TYR A 593 30.76 -9.79 11.75
C TYR A 593 30.57 -8.31 12.09
N ASN A 594 30.25 -7.53 11.07
CA ASN A 594 29.48 -6.29 11.22
C ASN A 594 27.99 -6.66 11.24
N VAL A 595 27.20 -6.11 12.17
CA VAL A 595 25.77 -6.46 12.26
C VAL A 595 24.88 -5.24 12.02
N VAL A 596 23.98 -5.34 11.05
CA VAL A 596 22.93 -4.36 10.76
C VAL A 596 21.58 -4.95 11.13
N ILE A 597 20.76 -4.20 11.87
CA ILE A 597 19.37 -4.56 12.15
C ILE A 597 18.48 -3.67 11.27
N VAL A 598 17.63 -4.29 10.45
CA VAL A 598 16.63 -3.58 9.65
C VAL A 598 15.42 -3.32 10.55
N ASP A 599 15.35 -2.12 11.11
CA ASP A 599 14.18 -1.71 11.89
C ASP A 599 13.09 -1.16 10.95
N TRP A 600 12.13 -2.02 10.63
CA TRP A 600 10.94 -1.67 9.83
C TRP A 600 9.67 -1.76 10.68
N THR A 601 9.79 -1.54 12.00
CA THR A 601 8.67 -1.53 12.95
C THR A 601 7.56 -0.56 12.55
N ALA A 602 7.90 0.65 12.07
CA ALA A 602 6.92 1.60 11.56
C ALA A 602 6.09 1.07 10.36
N GLY A 603 6.65 0.15 9.58
CA GLY A 603 5.96 -0.53 8.48
C GLY A 603 5.14 -1.75 8.92
N THR A 604 5.38 -2.25 10.12
CA THR A 604 4.68 -3.41 10.70
C THR A 604 3.73 -3.06 11.85
N ASP A 605 3.75 -1.81 12.34
CA ASP A 605 2.84 -1.28 13.36
C ASP A 605 1.48 -0.90 12.77
N SER A 606 0.87 -1.85 12.06
CA SER A 606 -0.45 -1.69 11.46
C SER A 606 -1.26 -2.96 11.65
N TRP A 607 -2.47 -2.81 12.20
CA TRP A 607 -3.43 -3.91 12.36
C TRP A 607 -4.12 -4.30 11.03
N VAL A 608 -3.73 -3.68 9.90
CA VAL A 608 -4.33 -3.86 8.58
C VAL A 608 -3.40 -4.72 7.72
N PRO A 609 -3.68 -6.02 7.52
CA PRO A 609 -2.76 -6.94 6.85
C PRO A 609 -2.34 -6.53 5.42
N PRO A 610 -3.20 -5.92 4.58
CA PRO A 610 -2.77 -5.39 3.28
C PRO A 610 -1.71 -4.28 3.36
N LEU A 611 -1.72 -3.45 4.40
CA LEU A 611 -0.73 -2.36 4.56
C LEU A 611 0.65 -2.93 4.89
N VAL A 612 0.70 -3.93 5.77
CA VAL A 612 1.93 -4.67 6.08
C VAL A 612 2.51 -5.29 4.81
N GLN A 613 1.66 -5.88 3.97
CA GLN A 613 2.08 -6.47 2.69
C GLN A 613 2.68 -5.45 1.71
N ILE A 614 2.14 -4.23 1.65
CA ILE A 614 2.72 -3.15 0.84
C ILE A 614 4.07 -2.72 1.43
N ASN A 615 4.13 -2.53 2.74
CA ASN A 615 5.34 -2.08 3.43
C ASN A 615 6.50 -3.08 3.34
N VAL A 616 6.20 -4.39 3.27
CA VAL A 616 7.19 -5.44 2.99
C VAL A 616 7.89 -5.23 1.65
N LYS A 617 7.15 -4.88 0.58
CA LYS A 617 7.76 -4.58 -0.73
C LYS A 617 8.65 -3.34 -0.67
N VAL A 618 8.25 -2.35 0.13
CA VAL A 618 9.03 -1.13 0.35
C VAL A 618 10.34 -1.45 1.05
N ALA A 619 10.28 -2.12 2.21
CA ALA A 619 11.46 -2.52 2.97
C ALA A 619 12.38 -3.42 2.13
N GLY A 620 11.82 -4.36 1.37
CA GLY A 620 12.56 -5.25 0.46
C GLY A 620 13.30 -4.54 -0.67
N LYS A 621 12.85 -3.35 -1.10
CA LYS A 621 13.55 -2.51 -2.08
C LYS A 621 14.56 -1.56 -1.44
N VAL A 622 14.29 -1.08 -0.23
CA VAL A 622 15.20 -0.18 0.50
C VAL A 622 16.46 -0.90 0.95
N LEU A 623 16.36 -2.15 1.40
CA LEU A 623 17.51 -2.93 1.85
C LEU A 623 18.62 -3.11 0.78
N PRO A 624 18.36 -3.57 -0.45
CA PRO A 624 19.39 -3.70 -1.47
C PRO A 624 19.96 -2.35 -1.92
N GLU A 625 19.17 -1.27 -1.84
CA GLU A 625 19.65 0.09 -2.14
C GLU A 625 20.61 0.60 -1.06
N PHE A 626 20.34 0.29 0.22
CA PHE A 626 21.26 0.56 1.32
C PHE A 626 22.57 -0.23 1.14
N LEU A 627 22.48 -1.52 0.82
CA LEU A 627 23.67 -2.36 0.58
C LEU A 627 24.47 -1.92 -0.66
N ALA A 628 23.80 -1.53 -1.75
CA ALA A 628 24.45 -0.94 -2.92
C ALA A 628 25.12 0.40 -2.60
N THR A 629 24.51 1.20 -1.72
CA THR A 629 25.13 2.44 -1.22
C THR A 629 26.40 2.11 -0.45
N LEU A 630 26.38 1.16 0.49
CA LEU A 630 27.57 0.69 1.20
C LEU A 630 28.64 0.12 0.25
N GLN A 631 28.23 -0.57 -0.81
CA GLN A 631 29.15 -1.00 -1.87
C GLN A 631 29.84 0.21 -2.52
N SER A 632 29.09 1.25 -2.86
CA SER A 632 29.62 2.45 -3.52
C SER A 632 30.49 3.34 -2.62
N ILE A 633 30.14 3.51 -1.34
CA ILE A 633 30.79 4.47 -0.44
C ILE A 633 31.83 3.83 0.49
N ALA A 634 31.72 2.52 0.73
CA ALA A 634 32.54 1.79 1.70
C ALA A 634 33.20 0.52 1.13
N GLY A 635 32.97 0.17 -0.14
CA GLY A 635 33.61 -0.99 -0.77
C GLY A 635 33.08 -2.34 -0.29
N LEU A 636 31.83 -2.40 0.20
CA LEU A 636 31.18 -3.65 0.63
C LEU A 636 31.18 -4.72 -0.47
N GLN A 637 31.57 -5.95 -0.12
CA GLN A 637 31.47 -7.14 -0.97
C GLN A 637 30.13 -7.84 -0.72
N VAL A 638 29.20 -7.73 -1.67
CA VAL A 638 27.81 -8.24 -1.52
C VAL A 638 27.77 -9.78 -1.44
N ASP A 639 28.74 -10.45 -2.06
CA ASP A 639 29.00 -11.89 -1.99
C ASP A 639 29.46 -12.38 -0.60
N LYS A 640 29.66 -11.46 0.35
CA LYS A 640 29.93 -11.75 1.77
C LYS A 640 28.84 -11.27 2.71
N VAL A 641 27.68 -10.91 2.17
CA VAL A 641 26.53 -10.47 2.95
C VAL A 641 25.62 -11.66 3.23
N SER A 642 25.31 -11.87 4.49
CA SER A 642 24.34 -12.88 4.96
C SER A 642 23.13 -12.20 5.58
N ILE A 643 21.94 -12.74 5.35
CA ILE A 643 20.68 -12.21 5.90
C ILE A 643 20.00 -13.26 6.76
N ILE A 644 19.67 -12.92 8.01
CA ILE A 644 18.77 -13.72 8.85
C ILE A 644 17.44 -12.98 8.94
N SER A 645 16.36 -13.69 8.63
CA SER A 645 15.04 -13.08 8.48
C SER A 645 13.93 -13.94 9.07
N HIS A 646 12.83 -13.32 9.54
CA HIS A 646 11.69 -14.05 10.12
C HIS A 646 10.34 -13.60 9.55
N GLY A 647 9.43 -14.54 9.28
CA GLY A 647 8.07 -14.25 8.81
C GLY A 647 8.05 -13.36 7.57
N TYR A 648 7.45 -12.17 7.69
CA TYR A 648 7.44 -11.18 6.62
C TYR A 648 8.81 -10.58 6.28
N GLY A 649 9.76 -10.62 7.23
CA GLY A 649 11.15 -10.26 6.99
C GLY A 649 11.80 -11.18 5.94
N CYS A 650 11.34 -12.42 5.79
CA CYS A 650 11.83 -13.33 4.75
C CYS A 650 11.49 -12.82 3.35
N THR A 651 10.33 -12.17 3.17
CA THR A 651 9.99 -11.52 1.89
C THR A 651 10.88 -10.29 1.64
N VAL A 652 11.21 -9.51 2.67
CA VAL A 652 12.19 -8.40 2.56
C VAL A 652 13.56 -8.93 2.10
N ALA A 653 14.03 -10.02 2.73
CA ALA A 653 15.29 -10.67 2.37
C ALA A 653 15.27 -11.25 0.94
N GLY A 654 14.16 -11.90 0.56
CA GLY A 654 13.97 -12.45 -0.79
C GLY A 654 14.03 -11.38 -1.88
N ILE A 655 13.30 -10.27 -1.70
CA ILE A 655 13.34 -9.14 -2.64
C ILE A 655 14.76 -8.56 -2.73
N ALA A 656 15.41 -8.34 -1.58
CA ALA A 656 16.77 -7.81 -1.53
C ALA A 656 17.76 -8.72 -2.28
N GLY A 657 17.70 -10.01 -2.03
CA GLY A 657 18.56 -11.00 -2.66
C GLY A 657 18.34 -11.14 -4.16
N ASN A 658 17.08 -11.15 -4.61
CA ASN A 658 16.76 -11.20 -6.03
C ASN A 658 17.22 -9.94 -6.79
N ILE A 659 17.26 -8.77 -6.12
CA ILE A 659 17.75 -7.51 -6.71
C ILE A 659 19.29 -7.49 -6.77
N LEU A 660 19.96 -7.95 -5.72
CA LEU A 660 21.43 -7.95 -5.64
C LEU A 660 22.06 -9.05 -6.49
N GLY A 661 21.41 -10.22 -6.58
CA GLY A 661 21.80 -11.34 -7.44
C GLY A 661 23.02 -12.15 -6.99
N ASN A 662 23.77 -11.70 -5.99
CA ASN A 662 24.99 -12.35 -5.52
C ASN A 662 25.15 -12.38 -3.99
N LEU A 663 24.05 -12.41 -3.21
CA LEU A 663 24.15 -12.59 -1.76
C LEU A 663 24.77 -13.94 -1.39
N SER A 664 25.49 -13.98 -0.26
CA SER A 664 26.07 -15.22 0.26
C SER A 664 24.97 -16.18 0.73
N THR A 665 24.29 -15.84 1.83
CA THR A 665 23.32 -16.74 2.46
C THR A 665 22.07 -16.00 2.94
N ILE A 666 20.92 -16.67 2.84
CA ILE A 666 19.68 -16.24 3.51
C ILE A 666 19.19 -17.36 4.42
N GLU A 667 19.09 -17.05 5.71
CA GLU A 667 18.46 -17.86 6.74
C GLU A 667 17.01 -17.37 6.94
N ALA A 668 16.05 -18.12 6.41
CA ALA A 668 14.65 -17.75 6.38
C ALA A 668 13.84 -18.52 7.45
N LEU A 669 13.48 -17.82 8.52
CA LEU A 669 12.82 -18.39 9.69
C LEU A 669 11.29 -18.26 9.54
N ASP A 670 10.62 -19.38 9.32
CA ASP A 670 9.18 -19.54 9.12
C ASP A 670 8.56 -18.48 8.18
N PRO A 671 8.95 -18.43 6.88
CA PRO A 671 8.52 -17.39 5.94
C PRO A 671 7.00 -17.28 5.84
N SER A 672 6.44 -16.07 5.78
CA SER A 672 4.97 -15.91 5.81
C SER A 672 4.26 -16.46 4.56
N TRP A 673 3.04 -17.01 4.75
CA TRP A 673 2.24 -17.69 3.70
C TRP A 673 1.79 -16.77 2.54
N ASN A 674 1.70 -15.46 2.76
CA ASN A 674 1.19 -14.54 1.74
C ASN A 674 2.25 -14.16 0.72
N LEU A 675 2.26 -14.93 -0.37
CA LEU A 675 3.08 -14.75 -1.56
C LEU A 675 2.76 -13.44 -2.28
N ILE A 676 3.33 -12.36 -1.77
CA ILE A 676 3.70 -11.21 -2.57
C ILE A 676 4.74 -11.66 -3.61
N SER A 677 4.61 -11.22 -4.86
CA SER A 677 5.69 -11.33 -5.85
C SER A 677 7.01 -10.83 -5.27
N GLY A 678 8.02 -11.71 -5.19
CA GLY A 678 9.35 -11.42 -4.60
C GLY A 678 9.67 -12.11 -3.27
N SER A 679 8.86 -13.08 -2.80
CA SER A 679 9.21 -13.90 -1.63
C SER A 679 10.58 -14.60 -1.79
N VAL A 680 11.16 -15.00 -0.66
CA VAL A 680 12.43 -15.77 -0.65
C VAL A 680 12.27 -17.02 -1.52
N SER A 681 13.32 -17.33 -2.28
CA SER A 681 13.39 -18.46 -3.19
C SER A 681 14.81 -19.04 -3.17
N ALA A 682 15.01 -20.26 -3.68
CA ALA A 682 16.35 -20.85 -3.82
C ALA A 682 17.34 -19.99 -4.64
N SER A 683 16.84 -19.08 -5.50
CA SER A 683 17.67 -18.15 -6.27
C SER A 683 17.95 -16.82 -5.56
N SER A 684 17.42 -16.60 -4.37
CA SER A 684 17.55 -15.32 -3.66
C SER A 684 18.94 -15.12 -3.03
N ALA A 685 19.73 -16.17 -2.87
CA ALA A 685 21.14 -16.10 -2.49
C ALA A 685 21.87 -17.34 -3.03
N THR A 686 23.19 -17.40 -2.83
CA THR A 686 24.00 -18.59 -3.18
C THR A 686 23.49 -19.83 -2.43
N TYR A 687 23.04 -19.65 -1.19
CA TYR A 687 22.36 -20.69 -0.42
C TYR A 687 21.23 -20.09 0.42
N VAL A 688 20.06 -20.72 0.35
CA VAL A 688 18.87 -20.31 1.11
C VAL A 688 18.42 -21.48 1.98
N GLN A 689 18.55 -21.32 3.29
CA GLN A 689 18.03 -22.27 4.27
C GLN A 689 16.73 -21.76 4.84
N VAL A 690 15.73 -22.64 4.93
CA VAL A 690 14.39 -22.32 5.42
C VAL A 690 14.05 -23.22 6.59
N ILE A 691 13.60 -22.63 7.70
CA ILE A 691 13.13 -23.37 8.87
C ILE A 691 11.62 -23.18 9.00
N HIS A 692 10.85 -24.25 8.81
CA HIS A 692 9.40 -24.25 8.95
C HIS A 692 9.00 -24.77 10.33
N THR A 693 8.23 -23.97 11.07
CA THR A 693 7.73 -24.32 12.42
C THR A 693 6.25 -24.03 12.63
N GLY A 694 5.64 -23.14 11.84
CA GLY A 694 4.25 -22.68 11.98
C GLY A 694 3.50 -22.61 10.65
N SER A 695 3.78 -23.55 9.74
CA SER A 695 3.13 -23.69 8.44
C SER A 695 1.59 -23.76 8.58
N PHE A 696 0.86 -23.24 7.58
CA PHE A 696 -0.62 -23.24 7.45
C PHE A 696 -1.39 -22.18 8.26
N TYR A 697 -0.75 -21.40 9.13
CA TYR A 697 -1.41 -20.27 9.81
C TYR A 697 -0.70 -18.94 9.52
N TYR A 698 0.55 -18.79 9.98
CA TYR A 698 1.38 -17.61 9.71
C TYR A 698 2.47 -17.92 8.69
N GLY A 699 3.08 -19.11 8.77
CA GLY A 699 4.16 -19.56 7.90
C GLY A 699 3.67 -20.29 6.63
N THR A 700 4.49 -20.26 5.59
CA THR A 700 4.33 -21.06 4.38
C THR A 700 4.58 -22.54 4.66
N TYR A 701 3.96 -23.44 3.89
CA TYR A 701 4.35 -24.85 3.85
C TYR A 701 5.19 -25.18 2.61
N TRP A 702 5.15 -24.30 1.61
CA TRP A 702 5.81 -24.53 0.33
C TRP A 702 7.32 -24.52 0.50
N ARG A 703 7.99 -25.41 -0.24
CA ARG A 703 9.45 -25.37 -0.36
C ARG A 703 9.85 -24.09 -1.07
N VAL A 704 10.67 -23.29 -0.42
CA VAL A 704 11.10 -21.97 -0.92
C VAL A 704 12.60 -21.76 -0.80
N GLY A 705 13.36 -22.72 -0.24
CA GLY A 705 14.81 -22.63 -0.08
C GLY A 705 15.58 -23.52 -1.04
N THR A 706 16.90 -23.40 -0.97
CA THR A 706 17.82 -24.46 -1.39
C THR A 706 17.66 -25.68 -0.48
N ALA A 707 17.50 -25.44 0.83
CA ALA A 707 17.19 -26.46 1.83
C ALA A 707 16.02 -26.01 2.73
N ASP A 708 14.99 -26.85 2.87
CA ASP A 708 13.81 -26.61 3.71
C ASP A 708 13.75 -27.64 4.85
N PHE A 709 13.87 -27.18 6.09
CA PHE A 709 13.79 -27.98 7.31
C PHE A 709 12.42 -27.85 7.96
N TYR A 710 11.67 -28.95 8.01
CA TYR A 710 10.33 -28.99 8.60
C TYR A 710 10.38 -29.54 10.02
N VAL A 711 10.58 -28.65 10.99
CA VAL A 711 10.75 -29.05 12.39
C VAL A 711 9.42 -29.58 12.94
N ASN A 712 9.43 -30.81 13.43
CA ASN A 712 8.22 -31.53 13.86
C ASN A 712 7.11 -31.54 12.79
N GLY A 713 7.50 -31.64 11.50
CA GLY A 713 6.57 -31.61 10.37
C GLY A 713 6.15 -30.20 9.94
N GLY A 714 6.72 -29.15 10.53
CA GLY A 714 6.48 -27.75 10.18
C GLY A 714 5.20 -27.14 10.75
N TYR A 715 4.48 -27.85 11.63
CA TYR A 715 3.13 -27.44 12.06
C TYR A 715 3.02 -27.07 13.54
N LEU A 716 3.09 -28.05 14.45
CA LEU A 716 2.88 -27.85 15.89
C LEU A 716 4.14 -28.23 16.65
N GLN A 717 4.70 -27.27 17.38
CA GLN A 717 5.89 -27.46 18.19
C GLN A 717 5.50 -27.90 19.61
N PRO A 718 6.27 -28.81 20.27
CA PRO A 718 5.85 -29.48 21.52
C PRO A 718 5.46 -28.56 22.67
N GLN A 719 6.09 -27.39 22.77
CA GLN A 719 5.84 -26.37 23.80
C GLN A 719 4.75 -25.35 23.41
N CYS A 720 4.15 -25.47 22.23
CA CYS A 720 3.14 -24.57 21.71
C CYS A 720 1.74 -25.20 21.71
N SER A 721 0.73 -24.40 22.04
CA SER A 721 -0.68 -24.82 22.02
C SER A 721 -1.31 -24.60 20.64
N ILE A 722 -2.22 -25.47 20.23
CA ILE A 722 -3.00 -25.31 18.98
C ILE A 722 -3.84 -24.02 18.97
N PHE A 723 -4.19 -23.50 20.15
CA PHE A 723 -4.93 -22.24 20.30
C PHE A 723 -4.03 -20.99 20.26
N ASN A 724 -2.71 -21.17 20.20
CA ASN A 724 -1.74 -20.08 20.05
C ASN A 724 -0.80 -20.36 18.85
N PRO A 725 -1.31 -20.23 17.61
CA PRO A 725 -0.52 -20.48 16.40
C PRO A 725 0.68 -19.53 16.26
N LYS A 726 0.68 -18.37 16.94
CA LYS A 726 1.81 -17.44 16.95
C LYS A 726 3.04 -18.07 17.63
N CYS A 727 2.82 -18.89 18.66
CA CYS A 727 3.91 -19.60 19.32
C CYS A 727 4.70 -20.46 18.33
N ASN A 728 4.01 -21.22 17.46
CA ASN A 728 4.66 -22.06 16.45
C ASN A 728 5.47 -21.21 15.47
N HIS A 729 4.92 -20.07 15.04
CA HIS A 729 5.56 -19.15 14.10
C HIS A 729 6.83 -18.51 14.68
N ASP A 730 6.78 -18.03 15.93
CA ASP A 730 7.92 -17.40 16.59
C ASP A 730 8.99 -18.43 17.00
N TYR A 731 8.62 -19.72 17.10
CA TYR A 731 9.54 -20.77 17.59
C TYR A 731 10.75 -21.00 16.67
N ALA A 732 10.63 -20.70 15.37
CA ALA A 732 11.78 -20.74 14.45
C ALA A 732 12.94 -19.84 14.91
N ILE A 733 12.64 -18.68 15.52
CA ILE A 733 13.67 -17.79 16.09
C ILE A 733 14.41 -18.47 17.25
N TYR A 734 13.67 -19.14 18.13
CA TYR A 734 14.27 -19.82 19.28
C TYR A 734 15.12 -21.01 18.86
N LEU A 735 14.67 -21.79 17.88
CA LEU A 735 15.46 -22.89 17.32
C LEU A 735 16.73 -22.37 16.64
N PHE A 736 16.64 -21.29 15.86
CA PHE A 736 17.81 -20.69 15.24
C PHE A 736 18.77 -20.08 16.29
N LEU A 737 18.25 -19.47 17.35
CA LEU A 737 19.08 -19.00 18.47
C LEU A 737 19.85 -20.17 19.09
N ASN A 738 19.15 -21.26 19.45
CA ASN A 738 19.77 -22.41 20.09
C ASN A 738 20.83 -23.09 19.21
N SER A 739 20.62 -23.13 17.88
CA SER A 739 21.62 -23.69 16.95
C SER A 739 22.92 -22.89 16.92
N VAL A 740 22.86 -21.59 17.24
CA VAL A 740 24.04 -20.71 17.38
C VAL A 740 24.69 -20.81 18.77
N TYR A 741 23.93 -21.13 19.83
CA TYR A 741 24.42 -21.17 21.21
C TYR A 741 25.00 -22.53 21.66
N ASP A 742 24.30 -23.64 21.41
CA ASP A 742 24.57 -24.90 22.11
C ASP A 742 25.07 -26.02 21.19
N SER A 743 24.45 -26.22 20.01
CA SER A 743 24.92 -27.08 18.91
C SER A 743 23.92 -27.04 17.75
N PRO A 744 24.35 -27.27 16.49
CA PRO A 744 23.45 -27.31 15.35
C PRO A 744 22.48 -28.50 15.43
N TYR A 745 21.24 -28.32 15.00
CA TYR A 745 20.28 -29.42 14.92
C TYR A 745 20.56 -30.27 13.67
N SER A 746 20.38 -31.59 13.74
CA SER A 746 20.49 -32.46 12.56
C SER A 746 19.13 -32.99 12.12
N GLY A 747 18.91 -33.00 10.80
CA GLY A 747 17.72 -33.50 10.13
C GLY A 747 18.03 -34.70 9.24
N CYS A 748 16.96 -35.40 8.86
CA CYS A 748 16.98 -36.47 7.86
C CYS A 748 16.18 -36.06 6.64
N LYS A 749 16.66 -36.44 5.46
CA LYS A 749 15.98 -36.13 4.20
C LYS A 749 14.68 -36.95 4.10
N VAL A 750 13.59 -36.25 3.77
CA VAL A 750 12.25 -36.85 3.71
C VAL A 750 12.16 -37.81 2.52
N GLY A 751 11.77 -39.06 2.78
CA GLY A 751 11.57 -40.09 1.74
C GLY A 751 12.79 -40.99 1.48
N SER A 752 13.90 -40.79 2.18
CA SER A 752 15.11 -41.61 2.11
C SER A 752 15.35 -42.40 3.40
N ASN A 753 15.56 -43.71 3.29
CA ASN A 753 15.82 -44.58 4.45
C ASN A 753 17.24 -44.35 4.99
N GLY A 754 17.36 -43.58 6.07
CA GLY A 754 18.62 -43.44 6.82
C GLY A 754 19.58 -42.35 6.32
N ASP A 755 19.14 -41.49 5.40
CA ASP A 755 19.91 -40.33 4.94
C ASP A 755 19.72 -39.14 5.90
N CYS A 756 20.65 -39.02 6.85
CA CYS A 756 20.60 -38.10 7.98
C CYS A 756 21.96 -37.42 8.18
N GLY A 757 21.97 -36.29 8.91
CA GLY A 757 23.19 -35.52 9.18
C GLY A 757 23.19 -34.12 8.56
N TYR A 758 22.08 -33.73 7.93
CA TYR A 758 21.85 -32.39 7.41
C TYR A 758 21.68 -31.41 8.56
N ILE A 759 22.52 -30.39 8.63
CA ILE A 759 22.53 -29.46 9.74
C ILE A 759 21.59 -28.28 9.47
N MET A 760 20.77 -27.96 10.47
CA MET A 760 19.85 -26.83 10.50
C MET A 760 20.37 -25.74 11.46
N GLY A 761 20.41 -24.51 10.95
CA GLY A 761 20.95 -23.31 11.58
C GLY A 761 22.48 -23.32 11.70
N GLY A 762 23.04 -22.32 12.38
CA GLY A 762 24.48 -22.24 12.66
C GLY A 762 25.14 -20.95 12.14
N ASP A 763 26.46 -21.03 11.90
CA ASP A 763 27.25 -19.93 11.34
C ASP A 763 26.94 -19.79 9.83
N PRO A 764 26.44 -18.63 9.34
CA PRO A 764 26.02 -18.45 7.94
C PRO A 764 27.13 -18.67 6.89
N GLU A 765 28.40 -18.81 7.31
CA GLU A 765 29.54 -19.19 6.46
C GLU A 765 29.65 -20.71 6.23
N VAL A 766 28.96 -21.54 7.02
CA VAL A 766 29.02 -23.00 6.89
C VAL A 766 27.87 -23.46 5.99
N LEU A 767 28.17 -23.65 4.71
CA LEU A 767 27.22 -24.22 3.76
C LEU A 767 27.05 -25.72 4.03
N TYR A 768 25.87 -26.12 4.47
CA TYR A 768 25.50 -27.52 4.64
C TYR A 768 24.93 -28.03 3.30
N GLY A 769 25.61 -28.99 2.67
CA GLY A 769 25.34 -29.43 1.29
C GLY A 769 23.92 -29.96 1.02
N ASP A 770 23.58 -30.00 -0.28
CA ASP A 770 22.26 -30.30 -0.89
C ASP A 770 21.45 -31.50 -0.37
#